data_AF-A0A0Q0JBL2-F1
#
_entry.id   AF-A0A0Q0JBL2-F1
#
_cell.length_a   1.000
_cell.length_b   1.000
_cell.length_c   1.000
_cell.angle_alpha   90.00
_cell.angle_beta   90.00
_cell.angle_gamma   90.00
#
_symmetry.space_group_name_H-M   'P 1'
#
loop_
_entity.id
_entity.type
_entity.pdbx_description
1 polymer ?
#
loop_
_entity_poly.entity_id
_entity_poly.type
_entity_poly.pdbx_seq_one_letter_code
_entity_poly.pdbx_strand_id
1 'polypeptide(L)'
;MMKLKHFALCAVAAAIIGCDTDSNNNNNTLGSIALTGTALTGETLSTSVNDADGISGEVSYYWYADGQVISGANDATFTLTDEQIGFAITAQALYTDDSGVNESHLSEPTDEVTAIPFAATVEINGDAIIGNELSASVADENGFDPALVTYTWFADDEEIADETLATFTITEAQLGKVITVNAVFEDSRGFAESATSAATAPVERANSEGSVAIVGTPTIGNTLTAEVTDEDGASGTITYQWFADTIAIEGATQSTYVVDESLLGQVITVQVTYTDDHGFTEDNLSQATIAVSAEAVDEAGSITISGAMPYLVTSELTAEISDNNGVDEQNVTYTWLADGVAIADTNSKTFTPTNQAGAIISVTASYTDNDGFSSTITETADTVVYTQVISDAGALLGAINAGLADGDVIGLNTGVYADLDAIILTSAATLKAVEGQSPVISGELCIHVASGVDGAGIEGLTFKNIDTKSGGFCETEEDAVIYSEGDNFTFTQNTIDGEAQTLNNSTYHWLMLKGDGAMVERNTFANRDKAENGSVIKMSSSSTNHVIQYNLFTGSSSNPNFGNSSLHLINAGSTTGTDAAVDANFTIQYNRVENFVTGRRLMRVQTSGATIKGNTILNPNGGISLEDGGFNTVSDNVIIRTTDIASSSDRPAGVLITPLGHTVSNNYIAGIRSGNKEAGGIVFTANPFSQADGGVPNGGNQAVLDGAGDFTLNVTNNTVLNSQQPFVFSTEIGSKAPVGDCDELTADNAPVLYGLTKNAFEINFNGNLNANGVGDQTDEDTIQNSALVYGFFYPNTLSSDHSFEYDCDLINHTESLFSNSFGFSDSYESGDASDLWVDIRNVNGNGEYDTDGAIDQDPEANGKEVPEFVTGTSTLLETDANGAQALAGARNLYYIQSTDVGAGSTWVAQDE
;
A
#
# COMPACT_ATOMS: atom_id res chain seq x y z
N MET A 1 7.81 40.66 -16.07
CA MET A 1 6.79 41.73 -16.24
C MET A 1 6.55 42.36 -14.87
N MET A 2 6.65 43.71 -14.73
CA MET A 2 6.33 44.62 -13.59
C MET A 2 5.79 44.00 -12.27
N LYS A 3 6.13 44.43 -11.03
CA LYS A 3 6.61 45.71 -10.49
C LYS A 3 6.77 45.60 -8.96
N LEU A 4 7.41 46.63 -8.37
CA LEU A 4 7.43 47.02 -6.94
C LEU A 4 8.33 46.20 -6.00
N LYS A 5 9.54 46.70 -5.77
CA LYS A 5 10.01 47.15 -4.44
C LYS A 5 11.35 47.92 -4.59
N HIS A 6 11.21 49.18 -5.01
CA HIS A 6 12.15 50.25 -4.70
C HIS A 6 11.40 51.16 -3.74
N PHE A 7 11.66 51.06 -2.44
CA PHE A 7 11.50 52.16 -1.49
C PHE A 7 12.25 51.81 -0.20
N ALA A 8 13.09 52.75 0.23
CA ALA A 8 13.82 52.76 1.50
C ALA A 8 15.08 51.90 1.61
N LEU A 9 16.15 52.31 0.91
CA LEU A 9 17.42 52.62 1.60
C LEU A 9 18.36 53.57 0.81
N CYS A 10 17.82 54.51 0.02
CA CYS A 10 18.56 55.72 -0.41
C CYS A 10 18.51 56.82 0.67
N ALA A 11 18.60 56.44 1.95
CA ALA A 11 18.49 57.37 3.07
C ALA A 11 19.52 57.11 4.17
N VAL A 12 20.74 56.68 3.80
CA VAL A 12 21.98 56.97 4.56
C VAL A 12 23.14 57.34 3.60
N ALA A 13 22.82 57.72 2.36
CA ALA A 13 23.77 58.35 1.43
C ALA A 13 23.79 59.90 1.55
N ALA A 14 23.30 60.43 2.68
CA ALA A 14 23.19 61.88 2.92
C ALA A 14 23.56 62.26 4.37
N ALA A 15 24.50 61.53 4.97
CA ALA A 15 25.09 61.88 6.26
C ALA A 15 26.53 61.37 6.39
N ILE A 16 27.38 61.61 5.39
CA ILE A 16 28.85 61.84 5.44
C ILE A 16 29.20 62.48 4.08
N ILE A 17 28.59 63.63 3.80
CA ILE A 17 29.20 64.62 2.92
C ILE A 17 29.58 65.71 3.89
N GLY A 18 30.88 65.77 4.20
CA GLY A 18 31.48 66.77 5.07
C GLY A 18 31.07 68.16 4.60
N CYS A 19 30.09 68.72 5.30
CA CYS A 19 29.82 70.14 5.25
C CYS A 19 30.98 70.82 5.98
N ASP A 20 31.80 71.50 5.20
CA ASP A 20 32.75 72.51 5.63
C ASP A 20 32.10 73.45 6.67
N THR A 21 32.51 73.30 7.93
CA THR A 21 32.87 74.38 8.87
C THR A 21 33.12 73.80 10.27
N ASP A 22 34.36 73.40 10.55
CA ASP A 22 34.94 73.73 11.86
C ASP A 22 36.46 74.02 11.77
N SER A 23 36.70 75.31 11.96
CA SER A 23 37.89 76.07 12.38
C SER A 23 39.18 75.40 12.91
N ASN A 24 39.74 74.39 12.23
CA ASN A 24 41.17 74.07 12.34
C ASN A 24 41.78 73.75 10.97
N ASN A 25 42.78 74.54 10.57
CA ASN A 25 43.68 74.26 9.45
C ASN A 25 44.54 73.02 9.75
N ASN A 26 43.98 71.81 9.62
CA ASN A 26 44.76 70.60 9.41
C ASN A 26 44.74 70.25 7.92
N ASN A 27 45.91 69.95 7.37
CA ASN A 27 46.06 69.47 6.01
C ASN A 27 45.93 67.94 6.08
N ASN A 28 44.71 67.39 6.03
CA ASN A 28 44.53 65.94 6.04
C ASN A 28 45.06 65.32 4.73
N THR A 29 45.85 64.25 4.84
CA THR A 29 46.40 63.49 3.71
C THR A 29 45.67 62.15 3.63
N LEU A 30 44.71 62.02 2.69
CA LEU A 30 43.91 60.81 2.53
C LEU A 30 44.77 59.54 2.41
N GLY A 31 44.39 58.47 3.10
CA GLY A 31 45.04 57.17 3.00
C GLY A 31 44.64 56.36 1.77
N SER A 32 45.09 55.10 1.74
CA SER A 32 44.92 54.19 0.60
C SER A 32 44.76 52.75 1.06
N ILE A 33 44.09 51.93 0.25
CA ILE A 33 43.97 50.49 0.43
C ILE A 33 44.43 49.76 -0.84
N ALA A 34 45.25 48.73 -0.67
CA ALA A 34 45.68 47.85 -1.76
C ALA A 34 45.37 46.39 -1.44
N LEU A 35 45.02 45.62 -2.48
CA LEU A 35 44.82 44.18 -2.41
C LEU A 35 46.07 43.42 -2.85
N THR A 36 46.39 42.36 -2.15
CA THR A 36 47.42 41.37 -2.53
C THR A 36 46.83 39.97 -2.50
N GLY A 37 47.28 39.10 -3.39
CA GLY A 37 46.77 37.73 -3.57
C GLY A 37 46.40 37.48 -5.02
N THR A 38 46.14 36.21 -5.35
CA THR A 38 45.71 35.78 -6.70
C THR A 38 44.21 35.62 -6.73
N ALA A 39 43.56 36.13 -7.79
CA ALA A 39 42.13 35.98 -8.02
C ALA A 39 41.82 34.57 -8.57
N LEU A 40 42.01 33.55 -7.73
CA LEU A 40 41.67 32.15 -8.02
C LEU A 40 40.77 31.62 -6.92
N THR A 41 39.82 30.76 -7.27
CA THR A 41 39.00 30.05 -6.26
C THR A 41 39.89 29.30 -5.26
N GLY A 42 39.57 29.40 -3.98
CA GLY A 42 40.33 28.83 -2.86
C GLY A 42 41.51 29.69 -2.37
N GLU A 43 41.98 30.66 -3.16
CA GLU A 43 43.03 31.60 -2.75
C GLU A 43 42.48 32.73 -1.87
N THR A 44 43.36 33.33 -1.06
CA THR A 44 42.98 34.40 -0.13
C THR A 44 43.54 35.75 -0.56
N LEU A 45 42.65 36.72 -0.74
CA LEU A 45 43.01 38.12 -0.93
C LEU A 45 43.21 38.78 0.43
N SER A 46 44.22 39.63 0.54
CA SER A 46 44.56 40.38 1.76
C SER A 46 44.60 41.88 1.48
N THR A 47 44.04 42.65 2.40
CA THR A 47 44.09 44.12 2.36
C THR A 47 45.34 44.65 3.04
N SER A 48 45.85 45.77 2.53
CA SER A 48 46.85 46.59 3.21
C SER A 48 46.39 48.04 3.17
N VAL A 49 46.26 48.65 4.35
CA VAL A 49 45.81 50.05 4.49
C VAL A 49 47.01 50.89 4.91
N ASN A 50 47.23 52.00 4.22
CA ASN A 50 48.33 52.92 4.51
C ASN A 50 47.83 54.36 4.54
N ASP A 51 48.21 55.07 5.59
CA ASP A 51 47.95 56.49 5.79
C ASP A 51 49.27 57.19 6.16
N ALA A 52 49.48 58.42 5.67
CA ALA A 52 50.71 59.16 5.88
C ALA A 52 50.85 59.67 7.33
N ASP A 53 49.73 59.92 8.01
CA ASP A 53 49.71 60.41 9.38
C ASP A 53 49.64 59.28 10.42
N GLY A 54 49.39 58.04 9.99
CA GLY A 54 49.32 56.84 10.83
C GLY A 54 47.88 56.40 11.13
N ILE A 55 47.71 55.12 11.51
CA ILE A 55 46.40 54.53 11.84
C ILE A 55 46.49 53.89 13.22
N SER A 56 45.79 54.47 14.21
CA SER A 56 45.73 53.98 15.59
C SER A 56 44.36 53.42 15.97
N GLY A 57 43.33 53.63 15.15
CA GLY A 57 42.01 53.03 15.29
C GLY A 57 41.94 51.60 14.74
N GLU A 58 40.86 50.89 15.11
CA GLU A 58 40.50 49.62 14.49
C GLU A 58 40.03 49.85 13.04
N VAL A 59 40.44 48.98 12.11
CA VAL A 59 40.04 49.05 10.71
C VAL A 59 38.90 48.07 10.48
N SER A 60 37.76 48.56 9.98
CA SER A 60 36.64 47.73 9.54
C SER A 60 36.70 47.50 8.04
N TYR A 61 36.48 46.27 7.58
CA TYR A 61 36.55 45.90 6.17
C TYR A 61 35.19 45.49 5.62
N TYR A 62 34.99 45.69 4.31
CA TYR A 62 33.88 45.16 3.54
C TYR A 62 34.37 44.71 2.17
N TRP A 63 34.03 43.49 1.77
CA TRP A 63 34.42 42.96 0.46
C TRP A 63 33.26 43.02 -0.54
N TYR A 64 33.59 43.20 -1.81
CA TYR A 64 32.62 43.32 -2.90
C TYR A 64 33.03 42.48 -4.11
N ALA A 65 32.06 41.82 -4.73
CA ALA A 65 32.18 41.17 -6.04
C ALA A 65 31.34 41.97 -7.06
N ASP A 66 31.97 42.44 -8.14
CA ASP A 66 31.34 43.30 -9.17
C ASP A 66 30.54 44.49 -8.57
N GLY A 67 31.09 45.10 -7.51
CA GLY A 67 30.49 46.24 -6.81
C GLY A 67 29.32 45.90 -5.87
N GLN A 68 28.92 44.63 -5.73
CA GLN A 68 27.93 44.17 -4.74
C GLN A 68 28.64 43.66 -3.49
N VAL A 69 28.12 44.02 -2.31
CA VAL A 69 28.73 43.63 -1.02
C VAL A 69 28.58 42.12 -0.80
N ILE A 70 29.68 41.48 -0.41
CA ILE A 70 29.71 40.08 0.00
C ILE A 70 29.34 40.02 1.47
N SER A 71 28.16 39.47 1.77
CA SER A 71 27.61 39.46 3.12
C SER A 71 28.53 38.69 4.08
N GLY A 72 28.85 39.29 5.23
CA GLY A 72 29.65 38.66 6.28
C GLY A 72 31.17 38.74 6.09
N ALA A 73 31.66 39.11 4.90
CA ALA A 73 33.08 39.29 4.63
C ALA A 73 33.57 40.65 5.17
N ASN A 74 33.97 40.68 6.44
CA ASN A 74 34.39 41.91 7.13
C ASN A 74 35.82 41.85 7.72
N ASP A 75 36.56 40.79 7.42
CA ASP A 75 37.94 40.62 7.86
C ASP A 75 38.92 41.30 6.90
N ALA A 76 40.15 41.55 7.38
CA ALA A 76 41.22 42.11 6.57
C ALA A 76 41.61 41.21 5.37
N THR A 77 41.18 39.95 5.38
CA THR A 77 41.41 38.94 4.36
C THR A 77 40.10 38.32 3.92
N PHE A 78 40.01 37.88 2.66
CA PHE A 78 38.86 37.18 2.11
C PHE A 78 39.30 36.02 1.23
N THR A 79 38.87 34.81 1.57
CA THR A 79 39.10 33.60 0.77
C THR A 79 38.02 33.48 -0.30
N LEU A 80 38.46 33.36 -1.55
CA LEU A 80 37.58 33.30 -2.72
C LEU A 80 36.90 31.94 -2.80
N THR A 81 35.60 31.96 -3.04
CA THR A 81 34.78 30.76 -3.27
C THR A 81 34.24 30.73 -4.70
N ASP A 82 33.60 29.63 -5.08
CA ASP A 82 33.02 29.44 -6.40
C ASP A 82 32.01 30.54 -6.78
N GLU A 83 31.34 31.13 -5.79
CA GLU A 83 30.39 32.24 -5.97
C GLU A 83 31.02 33.51 -6.54
N GLN A 84 32.36 33.63 -6.45
CA GLN A 84 33.09 34.77 -6.95
C GLN A 84 33.68 34.56 -8.36
N ILE A 85 33.60 33.35 -8.94
CA ILE A 85 34.16 33.06 -10.27
C ILE A 85 33.56 34.01 -11.33
N GLY A 86 34.42 34.58 -12.15
CA GLY A 86 34.04 35.54 -13.21
C GLY A 86 33.80 36.97 -12.71
N PHE A 87 33.93 37.24 -11.40
CA PHE A 87 33.81 38.60 -10.86
C PHE A 87 35.17 39.16 -10.43
N ALA A 88 35.38 40.46 -10.65
CA ALA A 88 36.48 41.20 -10.05
C ALA A 88 36.14 41.57 -8.59
N ILE A 89 37.14 41.50 -7.69
CA ILE A 89 36.96 41.73 -6.26
C ILE A 89 37.55 43.08 -5.84
N THR A 90 36.82 43.80 -4.99
CA THR A 90 37.30 45.02 -4.32
C THR A 90 37.07 44.93 -2.82
N ALA A 91 37.86 45.66 -2.04
CA ALA A 91 37.67 45.80 -0.59
C ALA A 91 37.59 47.27 -0.19
N GLN A 92 36.71 47.57 0.78
CA GLN A 92 36.60 48.87 1.42
C GLN A 92 37.15 48.79 2.84
N ALA A 93 37.95 49.77 3.25
CA ALA A 93 38.41 49.93 4.64
C ALA A 93 37.90 51.24 5.23
N LEU A 94 37.37 51.17 6.46
CA LEU A 94 36.93 52.31 7.27
C LEU A 94 37.77 52.36 8.55
N TYR A 95 38.36 53.51 8.87
CA TYR A 95 39.21 53.67 10.05
C TYR A 95 39.29 55.13 10.52
N THR A 96 39.86 55.36 11.70
CA THR A 96 40.23 56.69 12.20
C THR A 96 41.76 56.82 12.18
N ASP A 97 42.28 57.88 11.56
CA ASP A 97 43.71 58.19 11.52
C ASP A 97 44.24 58.69 12.87
N ASP A 98 45.56 58.83 13.02
CA ASP A 98 46.21 59.33 14.24
C ASP A 98 45.95 60.83 14.51
N SER A 99 45.42 61.55 13.52
CA SER A 99 44.95 62.93 13.63
C SER A 99 43.50 63.02 14.12
N GLY A 100 42.81 61.89 14.29
CA GLY A 100 41.44 61.78 14.77
C GLY A 100 40.35 61.97 13.70
N VAL A 101 40.68 61.82 12.42
CA VAL A 101 39.76 61.94 11.27
C VAL A 101 39.28 60.55 10.82
N ASN A 102 37.98 60.40 10.55
CA ASN A 102 37.42 59.16 10.01
C ASN A 102 37.55 59.12 8.49
N GLU A 103 38.14 58.05 7.96
CA GLU A 103 38.36 57.83 6.53
C GLU A 103 37.71 56.54 6.02
N SER A 104 37.44 56.49 4.72
CA SER A 104 36.86 55.33 4.03
C SER A 104 37.34 55.26 2.58
N HIS A 105 37.97 54.16 2.19
CA HIS A 105 38.51 53.98 0.83
C HIS A 105 38.22 52.60 0.26
N LEU A 106 37.94 52.54 -1.05
CA LEU A 106 37.77 51.30 -1.82
C LEU A 106 39.07 51.01 -2.60
N SER A 107 39.47 49.75 -2.68
CA SER A 107 40.62 49.32 -3.47
C SER A 107 40.33 49.38 -4.97
N GLU A 108 41.38 49.34 -5.78
CA GLU A 108 41.24 48.95 -7.18
C GLU A 108 40.77 47.48 -7.28
N PRO A 109 40.01 47.11 -8.32
CA PRO A 109 39.54 45.74 -8.53
C PRO A 109 40.69 44.79 -8.88
N THR A 110 40.57 43.53 -8.45
CA THR A 110 41.41 42.44 -8.97
C THR A 110 41.06 42.12 -10.42
N ASP A 111 41.86 41.24 -11.05
CA ASP A 111 41.38 40.49 -12.21
C ASP A 111 40.15 39.62 -11.81
N GLU A 112 39.37 39.17 -12.79
CA GLU A 112 38.24 38.27 -12.56
C GLU A 112 38.71 36.94 -11.95
N VAL A 113 37.98 36.45 -10.94
CA VAL A 113 38.34 35.20 -10.27
C VAL A 113 38.20 34.03 -11.24
N THR A 114 39.27 33.24 -11.38
CA THR A 114 39.27 32.05 -12.24
C THR A 114 39.17 30.76 -11.41
N ALA A 115 38.54 29.72 -11.98
CA ALA A 115 38.47 28.39 -11.38
C ALA A 115 39.81 27.63 -11.48
N ILE A 116 40.01 26.65 -10.60
CA ILE A 116 41.12 25.68 -10.65
C ILE A 116 40.57 24.28 -10.96
N PRO A 117 41.32 23.41 -11.68
CA PRO A 117 40.91 22.05 -11.98
C PRO A 117 41.06 21.13 -10.75
N PHE A 118 40.18 20.13 -10.66
CA PHE A 118 40.28 19.02 -9.71
C PHE A 118 40.62 17.73 -10.46
N ALA A 119 41.34 16.81 -9.82
CA ALA A 119 41.75 15.58 -10.49
C ALA A 119 40.67 14.51 -10.36
N ALA A 120 40.24 13.97 -11.50
CA ALA A 120 39.33 12.83 -11.56
C ALA A 120 40.02 11.50 -11.21
N THR A 121 39.25 10.55 -10.70
CA THR A 121 39.68 9.17 -10.43
C THR A 121 38.70 8.16 -11.01
N VAL A 122 39.18 6.97 -11.39
CA VAL A 122 38.34 5.87 -11.89
C VAL A 122 38.70 4.57 -11.17
N GLU A 123 37.69 3.85 -10.69
CA GLU A 123 37.82 2.56 -10.03
C GLU A 123 37.05 1.48 -10.79
N ILE A 124 37.63 0.29 -10.93
CA ILE A 124 36.94 -0.89 -11.44
C ILE A 124 36.41 -1.67 -10.26
N ASN A 125 35.11 -1.98 -10.28
CA ASN A 125 34.44 -2.85 -9.33
C ASN A 125 34.04 -4.16 -10.03
N GLY A 126 34.15 -5.27 -9.30
CA GLY A 126 33.85 -6.61 -9.78
C GLY A 126 35.09 -7.50 -9.81
N ASP A 127 34.87 -8.81 -9.79
CA ASP A 127 35.94 -9.80 -9.83
C ASP A 127 36.35 -10.09 -11.28
N ALA A 128 37.66 -10.16 -11.52
CA ALA A 128 38.23 -10.49 -12.83
C ALA A 128 38.06 -11.99 -13.16
N ILE A 129 36.82 -12.42 -13.36
CA ILE A 129 36.46 -13.81 -13.70
C ILE A 129 35.67 -13.81 -15.00
N ILE A 130 35.96 -14.74 -15.91
CA ILE A 130 35.20 -14.91 -17.16
C ILE A 130 33.70 -15.02 -16.87
N GLY A 131 32.89 -14.28 -17.63
CA GLY A 131 31.43 -14.23 -17.48
C GLY A 131 30.95 -13.14 -16.51
N ASN A 132 31.80 -12.67 -15.58
CA ASN A 132 31.43 -11.56 -14.70
C ASN A 132 31.44 -10.23 -15.44
N GLU A 133 30.62 -9.29 -14.95
CA GLU A 133 30.61 -7.90 -15.39
C GLU A 133 31.50 -7.05 -14.46
N LEU A 134 32.40 -6.28 -15.04
CA LEU A 134 33.15 -5.21 -14.38
C LEU A 134 32.41 -3.88 -14.56
N SER A 135 32.42 -3.03 -13.54
CA SER A 135 31.83 -1.69 -13.59
C SER A 135 32.84 -0.61 -13.23
N ALA A 136 32.87 0.45 -14.03
CA ALA A 136 33.72 1.61 -13.83
C ALA A 136 32.97 2.68 -13.02
N SER A 137 33.58 3.15 -11.93
CA SER A 137 33.09 4.26 -11.12
C SER A 137 34.03 5.44 -11.24
N VAL A 138 33.52 6.59 -11.67
CA VAL A 138 34.27 7.85 -11.81
C VAL A 138 33.94 8.77 -10.64
N ALA A 139 34.96 9.37 -10.03
CA ALA A 139 34.81 10.37 -8.98
C ALA A 139 35.61 11.63 -9.30
N ASP A 140 34.96 12.78 -9.17
CA ASP A 140 35.56 14.11 -9.25
C ASP A 140 34.95 15.02 -8.17
N GLU A 141 35.77 15.84 -7.51
CA GLU A 141 35.36 16.66 -6.36
C GLU A 141 34.39 17.79 -6.73
N ASN A 142 34.42 18.26 -7.98
CA ASN A 142 33.55 19.34 -8.45
C ASN A 142 32.33 18.85 -9.25
N GLY A 143 32.23 17.53 -9.47
CA GLY A 143 31.11 16.86 -10.12
C GLY A 143 31.14 16.91 -11.64
N PHE A 144 30.37 16.05 -12.29
CA PHE A 144 30.29 15.94 -13.76
C PHE A 144 28.93 15.35 -14.16
N ASP A 145 28.59 15.42 -15.46
CA ASP A 145 27.42 14.72 -16.00
C ASP A 145 27.79 13.26 -16.34
N PRO A 146 27.28 12.26 -15.60
CA PRO A 146 27.63 10.86 -15.84
C PRO A 146 27.19 10.36 -17.22
N ALA A 147 26.21 10.98 -17.87
CA ALA A 147 25.74 10.59 -19.20
C ALA A 147 26.72 11.01 -20.32
N LEU A 148 27.68 11.89 -20.03
CA LEU A 148 28.66 12.39 -21.00
C LEU A 148 30.04 11.73 -20.86
N VAL A 149 30.20 10.77 -19.95
CA VAL A 149 31.46 10.04 -19.79
C VAL A 149 31.61 9.03 -20.92
N THR A 150 32.76 9.06 -21.59
CA THR A 150 33.15 8.06 -22.58
C THR A 150 34.17 7.11 -21.97
N TYR A 151 33.89 5.81 -22.01
CA TYR A 151 34.78 4.77 -21.49
C TYR A 151 35.56 4.10 -22.63
N THR A 152 36.76 3.62 -22.31
CA THR A 152 37.55 2.76 -23.20
C THR A 152 38.23 1.69 -22.35
N TRP A 153 37.89 0.43 -22.60
CA TRP A 153 38.42 -0.72 -21.87
C TRP A 153 39.65 -1.30 -22.55
N PHE A 154 40.59 -1.80 -21.75
CA PHE A 154 41.84 -2.39 -22.23
C PHE A 154 42.11 -3.73 -21.53
N ALA A 155 42.73 -4.66 -22.26
CA ALA A 155 43.26 -5.91 -21.73
C ALA A 155 44.77 -6.00 -22.05
N ASP A 156 45.63 -6.05 -21.04
CA ASP A 156 47.09 -5.95 -21.19
C ASP A 156 47.54 -4.76 -22.07
N ASP A 157 46.98 -3.58 -21.79
CA ASP A 157 47.20 -2.32 -22.54
C ASP A 157 46.72 -2.33 -24.01
N GLU A 158 46.07 -3.40 -24.48
CA GLU A 158 45.42 -3.47 -25.81
C GLU A 158 43.94 -3.09 -25.69
N GLU A 159 43.49 -2.12 -26.50
CA GLU A 159 42.11 -1.65 -26.52
C GLU A 159 41.15 -2.78 -26.90
N ILE A 160 40.08 -2.94 -26.12
CA ILE A 160 39.00 -3.87 -26.42
C ILE A 160 38.00 -3.11 -27.32
N ALA A 161 37.94 -3.52 -28.58
CA ALA A 161 37.13 -2.81 -29.58
C ALA A 161 35.64 -2.77 -29.21
N ASP A 162 35.01 -1.62 -29.49
CA ASP A 162 33.57 -1.34 -29.33
C ASP A 162 33.04 -1.29 -27.88
N GLU A 163 33.90 -1.46 -26.87
CA GLU A 163 33.54 -1.39 -25.44
C GLU A 163 33.62 0.05 -24.91
N THR A 164 32.47 0.74 -24.89
CA THR A 164 32.36 2.17 -24.53
C THR A 164 31.44 2.47 -23.35
N LEU A 165 30.81 1.44 -22.79
CA LEU A 165 29.91 1.57 -21.65
C LEU A 165 30.69 1.61 -20.33
N ALA A 166 30.01 2.07 -19.27
CA ALA A 166 30.54 2.03 -17.90
C ALA A 166 30.68 0.61 -17.36
N THR A 167 30.12 -0.39 -18.04
CA THR A 167 30.25 -1.80 -17.69
C THR A 167 30.91 -2.60 -18.82
N PHE A 168 31.55 -3.71 -18.47
CA PHE A 168 32.23 -4.62 -19.39
C PHE A 168 32.12 -6.08 -18.92
N THR A 169 31.52 -6.95 -19.73
CA THR A 169 31.47 -8.39 -19.45
C THR A 169 32.75 -9.08 -19.93
N ILE A 170 33.43 -9.77 -19.01
CA ILE A 170 34.69 -10.45 -19.30
C ILE A 170 34.43 -11.70 -20.12
N THR A 171 35.18 -11.89 -21.21
CA THR A 171 35.07 -13.07 -22.07
C THR A 171 36.33 -13.93 -22.02
N GLU A 172 36.26 -15.11 -22.61
CA GLU A 172 37.39 -16.03 -22.77
C GLU A 172 38.63 -15.36 -23.43
N ALA A 173 38.43 -14.36 -24.28
CA ALA A 173 39.52 -13.63 -24.94
C ALA A 173 40.41 -12.84 -23.96
N GLN A 174 39.93 -12.59 -22.75
CA GLN A 174 40.65 -11.89 -21.70
C GLN A 174 41.33 -12.83 -20.70
N LEU A 175 41.19 -14.16 -20.80
CA LEU A 175 41.79 -15.11 -19.84
C LEU A 175 43.29 -14.84 -19.64
N GLY A 176 43.68 -14.67 -18.38
CA GLY A 176 45.06 -14.40 -17.95
C GLY A 176 45.56 -12.97 -18.16
N LYS A 177 44.76 -12.07 -18.75
CA LYS A 177 45.09 -10.65 -18.94
C LYS A 177 44.61 -9.81 -17.76
N VAL A 178 45.20 -8.64 -17.54
CA VAL A 178 44.65 -7.63 -16.60
C VAL A 178 43.76 -6.63 -17.33
N ILE A 179 42.73 -6.13 -16.67
CA ILE A 179 41.78 -5.15 -17.24
C ILE A 179 42.03 -3.76 -16.65
N THR A 180 41.98 -2.74 -17.50
CA THR A 180 41.97 -1.32 -17.12
C THR A 180 40.91 -0.57 -17.92
N VAL A 181 40.39 0.53 -17.38
CA VAL A 181 39.43 1.41 -18.08
C VAL A 181 39.92 2.85 -18.05
N ASN A 182 39.79 3.55 -19.17
CA ASN A 182 40.01 4.99 -19.28
C ASN A 182 38.66 5.70 -19.42
N ALA A 183 38.40 6.70 -18.58
CA ALA A 183 37.21 7.56 -18.65
C ALA A 183 37.61 8.97 -19.09
N VAL A 184 36.88 9.51 -20.07
CA VAL A 184 37.07 10.88 -20.61
C VAL A 184 35.75 11.64 -20.51
N PHE A 185 35.77 12.83 -19.92
CA PHE A 185 34.58 13.68 -19.73
C PHE A 185 34.95 15.16 -19.56
N GLU A 186 33.94 16.04 -19.51
CA GLU A 186 34.07 17.43 -19.10
C GLU A 186 33.43 17.60 -17.72
N ASP A 187 34.15 18.20 -16.77
CA ASP A 187 33.65 18.43 -15.41
C ASP A 187 32.64 19.59 -15.34
N SER A 188 32.03 19.81 -14.19
CA SER A 188 31.01 20.86 -14.01
C SER A 188 31.59 22.28 -14.09
N ARG A 189 32.91 22.42 -14.17
CA ARG A 189 33.65 23.68 -14.33
C ARG A 189 34.15 23.88 -15.77
N GLY A 190 33.87 22.95 -16.69
CA GLY A 190 34.25 23.02 -18.09
C GLY A 190 35.68 22.58 -18.38
N PHE A 191 36.33 21.85 -17.45
CA PHE A 191 37.64 21.24 -17.69
C PHE A 191 37.49 19.85 -18.30
N ALA A 192 38.25 19.58 -19.36
CA ALA A 192 38.33 18.25 -19.95
C ALA A 192 39.24 17.35 -19.10
N GLU A 193 38.67 16.27 -18.58
CA GLU A 193 39.32 15.29 -17.70
C GLU A 193 39.53 13.96 -18.42
N SER A 194 40.61 13.27 -18.05
CA SER A 194 40.91 11.91 -18.51
C SER A 194 41.61 11.14 -17.41
N ALA A 195 40.98 10.08 -16.92
CA ALA A 195 41.49 9.27 -15.81
C ALA A 195 41.45 7.78 -16.16
N THR A 196 42.52 7.07 -15.81
CA THR A 196 42.66 5.62 -16.04
C THR A 196 42.68 4.89 -14.71
N SER A 197 41.96 3.77 -14.62
CA SER A 197 41.90 2.94 -13.42
C SER A 197 43.22 2.23 -13.11
N ALA A 198 43.34 1.70 -11.90
CA ALA A 198 44.30 0.64 -11.63
C ALA A 198 43.93 -0.64 -12.40
N ALA A 199 44.92 -1.49 -12.67
CA ALA A 199 44.71 -2.79 -13.29
C ALA A 199 44.07 -3.79 -12.31
N THR A 200 43.14 -4.61 -12.80
CA THR A 200 42.57 -5.73 -12.04
C THR A 200 43.64 -6.80 -11.75
N ALA A 201 43.28 -7.80 -10.94
CA ALA A 201 43.99 -9.08 -10.98
C ALA A 201 43.88 -9.70 -12.40
N PRO A 202 44.82 -10.58 -12.80
CA PRO A 202 44.68 -11.34 -14.03
C PRO A 202 43.35 -12.08 -14.07
N VAL A 203 42.70 -12.08 -15.23
CA VAL A 203 41.41 -12.75 -15.40
C VAL A 203 41.57 -14.25 -15.21
N GLU A 204 40.73 -14.83 -14.36
CA GLU A 204 40.67 -16.27 -14.09
C GLU A 204 39.34 -16.86 -14.55
N ARG A 205 39.24 -18.19 -14.49
CA ARG A 205 37.97 -18.91 -14.62
C ARG A 205 37.55 -19.41 -13.23
N ALA A 206 36.26 -19.40 -12.94
CA ALA A 206 35.73 -20.11 -11.79
C ALA A 206 35.60 -21.60 -12.13
N ASN A 207 35.68 -22.47 -11.12
CA ASN A 207 35.41 -23.90 -11.28
C ASN A 207 33.90 -24.18 -11.20
N SER A 208 33.39 -25.07 -12.05
CA SER A 208 32.06 -25.68 -11.88
C SER A 208 32.24 -27.07 -11.25
N GLU A 209 31.90 -27.22 -9.96
CA GLU A 209 32.05 -28.52 -9.28
C GLU A 209 31.20 -29.61 -9.94
N GLY A 210 31.81 -30.76 -10.18
CA GLY A 210 31.09 -31.90 -10.72
C GLY A 210 30.24 -32.64 -9.68
N SER A 211 29.48 -33.63 -10.14
CA SER A 211 28.64 -34.46 -9.29
C SER A 211 28.73 -35.94 -9.68
N VAL A 212 28.46 -36.81 -8.70
CA VAL A 212 28.34 -38.25 -8.94
C VAL A 212 27.04 -38.80 -8.38
N ALA A 213 26.32 -39.55 -9.20
CA ALA A 213 25.14 -40.32 -8.84
C ALA A 213 25.41 -41.83 -8.90
N ILE A 214 24.78 -42.59 -8.03
CA ILE A 214 24.75 -44.05 -8.13
C ILE A 214 23.47 -44.43 -8.87
N VAL A 215 23.61 -45.12 -10.00
CA VAL A 215 22.51 -45.71 -10.76
C VAL A 215 22.43 -47.20 -10.46
N GLY A 216 21.20 -47.67 -10.20
CA GLY A 216 20.89 -49.05 -9.86
C GLY A 216 20.56 -49.27 -8.39
N THR A 217 19.81 -50.31 -8.11
CA THR A 217 19.28 -50.60 -6.77
C THR A 217 20.29 -51.37 -5.94
N PRO A 218 20.52 -51.02 -4.66
CA PRO A 218 21.43 -51.74 -3.77
C PRO A 218 20.86 -53.10 -3.32
N THR A 219 20.30 -53.89 -4.24
CA THR A 219 19.81 -55.26 -3.99
C THR A 219 20.95 -56.24 -4.19
N ILE A 220 21.05 -57.27 -3.33
CA ILE A 220 22.08 -58.30 -3.43
C ILE A 220 22.16 -58.90 -4.84
N GLY A 221 23.37 -58.89 -5.41
CA GLY A 221 23.66 -59.41 -6.75
C GLY A 221 23.40 -58.43 -7.88
N ASN A 222 22.80 -57.26 -7.61
CA ASN A 222 22.58 -56.22 -8.61
C ASN A 222 23.87 -55.41 -8.85
N THR A 223 23.98 -54.74 -10.00
CA THR A 223 25.14 -53.89 -10.34
C THR A 223 24.77 -52.43 -10.17
N LEU A 224 25.52 -51.73 -9.32
CA LEU A 224 25.51 -50.27 -9.18
C LEU A 224 26.50 -49.66 -10.16
N THR A 225 26.16 -48.50 -10.73
CA THR A 225 27.01 -47.74 -11.66
C THR A 225 27.20 -46.33 -11.13
N ALA A 226 28.43 -45.82 -11.12
CA ALA A 226 28.74 -44.44 -10.79
C ALA A 226 28.68 -43.61 -12.07
N GLU A 227 27.73 -42.68 -12.15
CA GLU A 227 27.61 -41.71 -13.25
C GLU A 227 28.10 -40.34 -12.81
N VAL A 228 29.01 -39.77 -13.58
CA VAL A 228 29.65 -38.47 -13.31
C VAL A 228 29.07 -37.45 -14.26
N THR A 229 28.59 -36.33 -13.72
CA THR A 229 28.09 -35.18 -14.49
C THR A 229 28.87 -33.94 -14.10
N ASP A 230 29.40 -33.24 -15.10
CA ASP A 230 30.22 -32.05 -14.93
C ASP A 230 30.00 -31.12 -16.13
N GLU A 231 29.69 -29.85 -15.87
CA GLU A 231 29.42 -28.83 -16.90
C GLU A 231 30.70 -28.45 -17.66
N ASP A 232 31.82 -28.42 -16.94
CA ASP A 232 33.15 -28.13 -17.48
C ASP A 232 33.80 -29.38 -18.10
N GLY A 233 33.10 -30.51 -18.08
CA GLY A 233 33.47 -31.76 -18.72
C GLY A 233 34.43 -32.61 -17.88
N ALA A 234 34.21 -33.93 -17.91
CA ALA A 234 35.02 -34.90 -17.17
C ALA A 234 35.80 -35.84 -18.12
N SER A 235 36.50 -35.30 -19.13
CA SER A 235 37.20 -36.14 -20.13
C SER A 235 38.52 -36.74 -19.63
N GLY A 236 38.98 -36.31 -18.45
CA GLY A 236 40.18 -36.79 -17.77
C GLY A 236 40.11 -38.26 -17.30
N THR A 237 41.15 -38.71 -16.60
CA THR A 237 41.13 -40.05 -15.98
C THR A 237 40.33 -40.00 -14.68
N ILE A 238 39.22 -40.72 -14.65
CA ILE A 238 38.34 -40.82 -13.47
C ILE A 238 38.75 -42.01 -12.61
N THR A 239 38.86 -41.78 -11.29
CA THR A 239 39.13 -42.82 -10.29
C THR A 239 37.92 -43.00 -9.38
N TYR A 240 37.62 -44.25 -9.01
CA TYR A 240 36.45 -44.61 -8.21
C TYR A 240 36.88 -45.36 -6.95
N GLN A 241 36.15 -45.17 -5.85
CA GLN A 241 36.21 -46.01 -4.66
C GLN A 241 34.82 -46.16 -4.06
N TRP A 242 34.34 -47.39 -3.93
CA TRP A 242 33.03 -47.67 -3.31
C TRP A 242 33.17 -47.88 -1.79
N PHE A 243 32.15 -47.50 -1.03
CA PHE A 243 32.10 -47.59 0.43
C PHE A 243 30.77 -48.22 0.88
N ALA A 244 30.81 -48.96 1.98
CA ALA A 244 29.65 -49.45 2.73
C ALA A 244 29.68 -48.85 4.14
N ASP A 245 28.62 -48.16 4.56
CA ASP A 245 28.56 -47.43 5.84
C ASP A 245 29.84 -46.61 6.12
N THR A 246 30.32 -45.88 5.11
CA THR A 246 31.58 -45.07 5.12
C THR A 246 32.90 -45.85 5.13
N ILE A 247 32.86 -47.20 5.15
CA ILE A 247 34.06 -48.05 5.10
C ILE A 247 34.34 -48.45 3.65
N ALA A 248 35.56 -48.19 3.17
CA ALA A 248 35.96 -48.55 1.81
C ALA A 248 35.84 -50.06 1.57
N ILE A 249 35.17 -50.44 0.48
CA ILE A 249 35.04 -51.82 0.04
C ILE A 249 36.33 -52.20 -0.69
N GLU A 250 37.07 -53.16 -0.15
CA GLU A 250 38.39 -53.53 -0.66
C GLU A 250 38.34 -53.99 -2.13
N GLY A 251 39.08 -53.29 -3.00
CA GLY A 251 39.19 -53.61 -4.43
C GLY A 251 38.04 -53.11 -5.31
N ALA A 252 37.03 -52.44 -4.75
CA ALA A 252 35.93 -51.84 -5.51
C ALA A 252 36.35 -50.47 -6.06
N THR A 253 37.08 -50.46 -7.18
CA THR A 253 37.65 -49.24 -7.80
C THR A 253 37.22 -49.01 -9.26
N GLN A 254 36.19 -49.73 -9.71
CA GLN A 254 35.65 -49.61 -11.05
C GLN A 254 34.45 -48.64 -11.04
N SER A 255 34.05 -48.14 -12.22
CA SER A 255 32.83 -47.34 -12.37
C SER A 255 31.55 -48.13 -12.05
N THR A 256 31.64 -49.44 -11.86
CA THR A 256 30.53 -50.30 -11.46
C THR A 256 30.89 -51.19 -10.28
N TYR A 257 29.89 -51.55 -9.47
CA TYR A 257 30.02 -52.42 -8.31
C TYR A 257 28.85 -53.40 -8.20
N VAL A 258 29.14 -54.70 -8.05
CA VAL A 258 28.11 -55.72 -7.81
C VAL A 258 27.89 -55.85 -6.31
N VAL A 259 26.65 -55.66 -5.86
CA VAL A 259 26.28 -55.67 -4.43
C VAL A 259 26.45 -57.07 -3.84
N ASP A 260 27.28 -57.18 -2.80
CA ASP A 260 27.56 -58.44 -2.11
C ASP A 260 26.54 -58.72 -0.99
N GLU A 261 26.22 -60.00 -0.76
CA GLU A 261 25.29 -60.43 0.32
C GLU A 261 25.74 -59.99 1.72
N SER A 262 27.04 -59.85 1.95
CA SER A 262 27.60 -59.39 3.23
C SER A 262 27.26 -57.93 3.57
N LEU A 263 26.79 -57.15 2.59
CA LEU A 263 26.42 -55.74 2.77
C LEU A 263 24.97 -55.53 3.18
N LEU A 264 24.19 -56.60 3.37
CA LEU A 264 22.77 -56.52 3.76
C LEU A 264 22.56 -55.55 4.94
N GLY A 265 21.71 -54.55 4.73
CA GLY A 265 21.36 -53.52 5.70
C GLY A 265 22.31 -52.32 5.78
N GLN A 266 23.42 -52.31 5.02
CA GLN A 266 24.37 -51.19 4.95
C GLN A 266 24.02 -50.27 3.76
N VAL A 267 24.39 -48.99 3.82
CA VAL A 267 24.24 -48.07 2.69
C VAL A 267 25.50 -48.02 1.84
N ILE A 268 25.37 -47.78 0.54
CA ILE A 268 26.49 -47.70 -0.40
C ILE A 268 26.73 -46.25 -0.82
N THR A 269 28.00 -45.85 -0.93
CA THR A 269 28.42 -44.58 -1.55
C THR A 269 29.61 -44.84 -2.48
N VAL A 270 29.85 -43.92 -3.42
CA VAL A 270 31.03 -43.95 -4.29
C VAL A 270 31.71 -42.58 -4.26
N GLN A 271 33.03 -42.58 -4.04
CA GLN A 271 33.87 -41.41 -4.20
C GLN A 271 34.50 -41.44 -5.58
N VAL A 272 34.49 -40.30 -6.26
CA VAL A 272 35.01 -40.12 -7.60
C VAL A 272 35.95 -38.94 -7.62
N THR A 273 37.18 -39.16 -8.09
CA THR A 273 38.20 -38.12 -8.21
C THR A 273 38.70 -38.03 -9.66
N TYR A 274 38.75 -36.82 -10.22
CA TYR A 274 39.23 -36.55 -11.58
C TYR A 274 39.75 -35.11 -11.74
N THR A 275 40.26 -34.78 -12.93
CA THR A 275 40.55 -33.41 -13.35
C THR A 275 39.63 -33.10 -14.53
N ASP A 276 38.88 -32.01 -14.45
CA ASP A 276 37.93 -31.57 -15.47
C ASP A 276 38.65 -31.05 -16.75
N ASP A 277 37.90 -30.62 -17.76
CA ASP A 277 38.49 -30.13 -19.01
C ASP A 277 39.05 -28.70 -18.87
N HIS A 278 38.78 -28.00 -17.76
CA HIS A 278 39.31 -26.69 -17.41
C HIS A 278 40.55 -26.74 -16.51
N GLY A 279 40.96 -27.91 -16.03
CA GLY A 279 42.17 -28.15 -15.25
C GLY A 279 41.99 -28.09 -13.73
N PHE A 280 40.75 -28.02 -13.23
CA PHE A 280 40.42 -28.12 -11.81
C PHE A 280 40.36 -29.57 -11.36
N THR A 281 40.64 -29.82 -10.08
CA THR A 281 40.64 -31.17 -9.49
C THR A 281 39.37 -31.36 -8.68
N GLU A 282 38.62 -32.39 -9.04
CA GLU A 282 37.32 -32.76 -8.49
C GLU A 282 37.44 -33.96 -7.56
N ASP A 283 36.75 -33.94 -6.41
CA ASP A 283 36.67 -35.06 -5.46
C ASP A 283 35.24 -35.17 -4.88
N ASN A 284 34.40 -35.91 -5.60
CA ASN A 284 32.96 -35.93 -5.40
C ASN A 284 32.51 -37.24 -4.74
N LEU A 285 31.77 -37.13 -3.64
CA LEU A 285 31.16 -38.26 -2.95
C LEU A 285 29.67 -38.30 -3.28
N SER A 286 29.17 -39.46 -3.71
CA SER A 286 27.75 -39.63 -3.99
C SER A 286 26.90 -39.51 -2.73
N GLN A 287 25.61 -39.21 -2.91
CA GLN A 287 24.65 -39.51 -1.85
C GLN A 287 24.64 -41.02 -1.53
N ALA A 288 24.29 -41.34 -0.29
CA ALA A 288 24.15 -42.72 0.14
C ALA A 288 22.92 -43.35 -0.49
N THR A 289 23.04 -44.57 -0.98
CA THR A 289 21.89 -45.38 -1.37
C THR A 289 21.03 -45.68 -0.14
N ILE A 290 19.82 -46.21 -0.36
CA ILE A 290 19.12 -46.95 0.68
C ILE A 290 19.96 -48.12 1.21
N ALA A 291 19.56 -48.66 2.36
CA ALA A 291 20.18 -49.85 2.90
C ALA A 291 20.01 -51.04 1.95
N VAL A 292 21.08 -51.81 1.76
CA VAL A 292 21.10 -52.99 0.90
C VAL A 292 20.02 -53.97 1.34
N SER A 293 19.23 -54.47 0.39
CA SER A 293 18.12 -55.38 0.62
C SER A 293 18.29 -56.70 -0.13
N ALA A 294 17.54 -57.72 0.29
CA ALA A 294 17.50 -59.00 -0.41
C ALA A 294 16.58 -58.97 -1.64
N GLU A 295 15.61 -58.06 -1.66
CA GLU A 295 14.65 -57.82 -2.75
C GLU A 295 14.49 -56.31 -2.94
N ALA A 296 14.18 -55.86 -4.16
CA ALA A 296 13.99 -54.44 -4.46
C ALA A 296 12.87 -53.84 -3.59
N VAL A 297 13.07 -52.60 -3.14
CA VAL A 297 12.14 -51.85 -2.31
C VAL A 297 11.74 -50.58 -3.07
N ASP A 298 10.44 -50.38 -3.22
CA ASP A 298 9.85 -49.21 -3.85
C ASP A 298 10.05 -47.96 -2.98
N GLU A 299 10.58 -46.90 -3.57
CA GLU A 299 10.65 -45.56 -2.98
C GLU A 299 9.97 -44.55 -3.90
N ALA A 300 9.38 -43.51 -3.31
CA ALA A 300 8.76 -42.47 -4.10
C ALA A 300 9.83 -41.64 -4.81
N GLY A 301 9.77 -41.59 -6.14
CA GLY A 301 10.53 -40.62 -6.92
C GLY A 301 10.06 -39.18 -6.70
N SER A 302 10.76 -38.26 -7.35
CA SER A 302 10.54 -36.82 -7.30
C SER A 302 10.58 -36.23 -8.70
N ILE A 303 9.94 -35.09 -8.87
CA ILE A 303 9.93 -34.34 -10.13
C ILE A 303 10.12 -32.87 -9.84
N THR A 304 10.95 -32.21 -10.65
CA THR A 304 11.20 -30.78 -10.56
C THR A 304 10.85 -30.10 -11.87
N ILE A 305 10.31 -28.89 -11.79
CA ILE A 305 10.07 -28.04 -12.96
C ILE A 305 11.20 -27.00 -13.02
N SER A 306 11.87 -26.92 -14.16
CA SER A 306 12.94 -25.94 -14.43
C SER A 306 12.62 -25.10 -15.66
N GLY A 307 13.18 -23.89 -15.73
CA GLY A 307 12.99 -22.94 -16.82
C GLY A 307 13.49 -21.55 -16.45
N ALA A 308 13.68 -20.68 -17.45
CA ALA A 308 14.08 -19.29 -17.20
C ALA A 308 12.97 -18.56 -16.43
N MET A 309 13.30 -17.97 -15.29
CA MET A 309 12.38 -17.16 -14.49
C MET A 309 12.54 -15.67 -14.79
N PRO A 310 11.45 -14.88 -14.83
CA PRO A 310 10.04 -15.30 -14.70
C PRO A 310 9.57 -16.16 -15.88
N TYR A 311 8.67 -17.12 -15.65
CA TYR A 311 8.18 -17.99 -16.71
C TYR A 311 7.37 -17.19 -17.74
N LEU A 312 7.75 -17.28 -19.01
CA LEU A 312 7.08 -16.58 -20.11
C LEU A 312 6.34 -17.54 -21.02
N VAL A 313 5.28 -17.07 -21.67
CA VAL A 313 4.54 -17.82 -22.71
C VAL A 313 5.41 -18.26 -23.90
N THR A 314 6.61 -17.70 -24.03
CA THR A 314 7.60 -18.01 -25.07
C THR A 314 8.74 -18.90 -24.60
N SER A 315 8.85 -19.17 -23.30
CA SER A 315 9.97 -19.91 -22.71
C SER A 315 9.60 -21.36 -22.45
N GLU A 316 10.51 -22.28 -22.77
CA GLU A 316 10.31 -23.71 -22.52
C GLU A 316 10.54 -24.05 -21.04
N LEU A 317 9.63 -24.83 -20.47
CA LEU A 317 9.76 -25.48 -19.17
C LEU A 317 10.20 -26.93 -19.38
N THR A 318 11.06 -27.42 -18.49
CA THR A 318 11.55 -28.81 -18.50
C THR A 318 11.21 -29.48 -17.17
N ALA A 319 10.54 -30.62 -17.25
CA ALA A 319 10.31 -31.48 -16.11
C ALA A 319 11.47 -32.47 -15.98
N GLU A 320 12.08 -32.56 -14.80
CA GLU A 320 13.15 -33.52 -14.52
C GLU A 320 12.67 -34.49 -13.44
N ILE A 321 12.61 -35.77 -13.80
CA ILE A 321 12.26 -36.85 -12.88
C ILE A 321 13.52 -37.48 -12.30
N SER A 322 13.50 -37.74 -10.99
CA SER A 322 14.55 -38.47 -10.29
C SER A 322 13.93 -39.55 -9.42
N ASP A 323 14.54 -40.72 -9.44
CA ASP A 323 14.17 -41.87 -8.63
C ASP A 323 15.45 -42.56 -8.13
N ASN A 324 15.38 -43.30 -7.03
CA ASN A 324 16.55 -43.80 -6.33
C ASN A 324 17.37 -44.83 -7.13
N ASN A 325 16.75 -45.47 -8.12
CA ASN A 325 17.36 -46.47 -9.01
C ASN A 325 17.40 -46.00 -10.48
N GLY A 326 16.93 -44.78 -10.75
CA GLY A 326 16.78 -44.18 -12.07
C GLY A 326 15.51 -44.60 -12.82
N VAL A 327 15.16 -43.84 -13.84
CA VAL A 327 13.98 -44.09 -14.68
C VAL A 327 14.41 -44.08 -16.14
N ASP A 328 13.97 -45.07 -16.93
CA ASP A 328 14.09 -45.00 -18.38
C ASP A 328 13.07 -43.97 -18.89
N GLU A 329 13.59 -42.82 -19.32
CA GLU A 329 12.82 -41.68 -19.84
C GLU A 329 11.80 -42.10 -20.94
N GLN A 330 12.09 -43.16 -21.71
CA GLN A 330 11.16 -43.66 -22.74
C GLN A 330 9.86 -44.25 -22.17
N ASN A 331 9.86 -44.61 -20.88
CA ASN A 331 8.71 -45.15 -20.17
C ASN A 331 7.99 -44.10 -19.32
N VAL A 332 8.43 -42.84 -19.38
CA VAL A 332 7.78 -41.73 -18.69
C VAL A 332 6.72 -41.12 -19.60
N THR A 333 5.53 -40.94 -19.07
CA THR A 333 4.47 -40.15 -19.69
C THR A 333 4.21 -38.92 -18.83
N TYR A 334 4.51 -37.75 -19.39
CA TYR A 334 4.21 -36.48 -18.75
C TYR A 334 2.76 -36.07 -19.03
N THR A 335 2.19 -35.24 -18.17
CA THR A 335 0.93 -34.55 -18.39
C THR A 335 1.04 -33.20 -17.72
N TRP A 336 1.13 -32.15 -18.52
CA TRP A 336 1.18 -30.78 -18.03
C TRP A 336 -0.23 -30.29 -17.72
N LEU A 337 -0.35 -29.49 -16.67
CA LEU A 337 -1.61 -28.92 -16.21
C LEU A 337 -1.46 -27.41 -16.02
N ALA A 338 -2.53 -26.67 -16.31
CA ALA A 338 -2.69 -25.26 -15.98
C ALA A 338 -3.79 -25.14 -14.93
N ASP A 339 -3.49 -24.57 -13.77
CA ASP A 339 -4.41 -24.44 -12.63
C ASP A 339 -5.10 -25.76 -12.25
N GLY A 340 -4.32 -26.85 -12.28
CA GLY A 340 -4.78 -28.21 -11.97
C GLY A 340 -5.61 -28.89 -13.08
N VAL A 341 -5.82 -28.23 -14.22
CA VAL A 341 -6.53 -28.80 -15.38
C VAL A 341 -5.53 -29.30 -16.42
N ALA A 342 -5.65 -30.57 -16.81
CA ALA A 342 -4.76 -31.19 -17.79
C ALA A 342 -4.82 -30.49 -19.16
N ILE A 343 -3.66 -30.17 -19.71
CA ILE A 343 -3.49 -29.57 -21.03
C ILE A 343 -3.42 -30.70 -22.06
N ALA A 344 -4.31 -30.65 -23.05
CA ALA A 344 -4.35 -31.68 -24.09
C ALA A 344 -3.03 -31.80 -24.85
N ASP A 345 -2.68 -33.03 -25.23
CA ASP A 345 -1.52 -33.36 -26.06
C ASP A 345 -0.14 -32.94 -25.49
N THR A 346 -0.04 -32.81 -24.17
CA THR A 346 1.22 -32.47 -23.46
C THR A 346 1.87 -33.69 -22.79
N ASN A 347 2.38 -34.62 -23.60
CA ASN A 347 2.99 -35.87 -23.12
C ASN A 347 4.53 -35.89 -23.15
N SER A 348 5.14 -34.74 -23.38
CA SER A 348 6.60 -34.58 -23.49
C SER A 348 7.21 -34.04 -22.21
N LYS A 349 8.50 -34.34 -22.02
CA LYS A 349 9.32 -33.85 -20.90
C LYS A 349 9.39 -32.33 -20.84
N THR A 350 9.29 -31.67 -22.00
CA THR A 350 9.27 -30.21 -22.10
C THR A 350 7.90 -29.68 -22.50
N PHE A 351 7.62 -28.44 -22.13
CA PHE A 351 6.38 -27.74 -22.43
C PHE A 351 6.61 -26.23 -22.56
N THR A 352 6.05 -25.60 -23.60
CA THR A 352 6.02 -24.14 -23.74
C THR A 352 4.60 -23.63 -23.49
N PRO A 353 4.36 -22.79 -22.45
CA PRO A 353 3.03 -22.34 -22.02
C PRO A 353 2.44 -21.24 -22.91
N THR A 354 2.31 -21.51 -24.21
CA THR A 354 1.93 -20.52 -25.24
C THR A 354 0.58 -19.83 -25.04
N ASN A 355 -0.37 -20.45 -24.33
CA ASN A 355 -1.71 -19.88 -24.09
C ASN A 355 -2.10 -19.98 -22.61
N GLN A 356 -1.11 -20.07 -21.71
CA GLN A 356 -1.31 -20.30 -20.29
C GLN A 356 -0.83 -19.11 -19.44
N ALA A 357 -0.84 -17.89 -20.01
CA ALA A 357 -0.60 -16.68 -19.23
C ALA A 357 -1.58 -16.61 -18.05
N GLY A 358 -1.07 -16.23 -16.88
CA GLY A 358 -1.82 -16.18 -15.62
C GLY A 358 -1.99 -17.51 -14.90
N ALA A 359 -1.77 -18.65 -15.57
CA ALA A 359 -1.92 -19.96 -14.94
C ALA A 359 -0.67 -20.37 -14.15
N ILE A 360 -0.89 -21.10 -13.06
CA ILE A 360 0.16 -21.85 -12.38
C ILE A 360 0.31 -23.20 -13.10
N ILE A 361 1.54 -23.49 -13.54
CA ILE A 361 1.85 -24.72 -14.26
C ILE A 361 2.19 -25.83 -13.28
N SER A 362 1.64 -27.02 -13.51
CA SER A 362 2.07 -28.25 -12.84
C SER A 362 2.34 -29.35 -13.85
N VAL A 363 3.09 -30.36 -13.46
CA VAL A 363 3.39 -31.52 -14.29
C VAL A 363 3.19 -32.79 -13.49
N THR A 364 2.47 -33.74 -14.07
CA THR A 364 2.37 -35.11 -13.56
C THR A 364 3.22 -36.03 -14.42
N ALA A 365 4.10 -36.81 -13.81
CA ALA A 365 4.83 -37.88 -14.49
C ALA A 365 4.32 -39.25 -14.03
N SER A 366 3.86 -40.05 -14.99
CA SER A 366 3.57 -41.47 -14.80
C SER A 366 4.73 -42.28 -15.37
N TYR A 367 5.35 -43.12 -14.56
CA TYR A 367 6.57 -43.85 -14.95
C TYR A 367 6.61 -45.26 -14.35
N THR A 368 7.54 -46.07 -14.84
CA THR A 368 7.98 -47.30 -14.18
C THR A 368 9.48 -47.18 -13.98
N ASP A 369 9.91 -47.33 -12.74
CA ASP A 369 11.31 -47.23 -12.35
C ASP A 369 12.13 -48.43 -12.87
N ASN A 370 13.43 -48.42 -12.62
CA ASN A 370 14.32 -49.48 -13.11
C ASN A 370 14.14 -50.83 -12.38
N ASP A 371 13.43 -50.86 -11.25
CA ASP A 371 13.04 -52.08 -10.53
C ASP A 371 11.67 -52.65 -10.95
N GLY A 372 10.93 -51.92 -11.79
CA GLY A 372 9.63 -52.34 -12.30
C GLY A 372 8.44 -51.91 -11.43
N PHE A 373 8.64 -51.00 -10.48
CA PHE A 373 7.56 -50.34 -9.73
C PHE A 373 6.98 -49.18 -10.54
N SER A 374 5.66 -49.15 -10.65
CA SER A 374 4.95 -48.08 -11.35
C SER A 374 4.49 -47.01 -10.36
N SER A 375 4.76 -45.75 -10.67
CA SER A 375 4.42 -44.61 -9.81
C SER A 375 3.85 -43.44 -10.61
N THR A 376 3.26 -42.49 -9.90
CA THR A 376 2.76 -41.23 -10.44
C THR A 376 3.02 -40.12 -9.43
N ILE A 377 3.74 -39.10 -9.88
CA ILE A 377 4.17 -37.97 -9.06
C ILE A 377 3.81 -36.66 -9.76
N THR A 378 3.54 -35.63 -8.97
CA THR A 378 3.13 -34.31 -9.46
C THR A 378 3.93 -33.23 -8.77
N GLU A 379 4.41 -32.26 -9.54
CA GLU A 379 5.04 -31.03 -9.05
C GLU A 379 4.28 -29.81 -9.59
N THR A 380 4.27 -28.72 -8.83
CA THR A 380 3.61 -27.47 -9.18
C THR A 380 4.61 -26.33 -9.09
N ALA A 381 4.64 -25.47 -10.10
CA ALA A 381 5.47 -24.27 -10.11
C ALA A 381 5.00 -23.28 -9.05
N ASP A 382 5.95 -22.51 -8.50
CA ASP A 382 5.64 -21.56 -7.42
C ASP A 382 5.01 -20.25 -7.92
N THR A 383 5.13 -19.95 -9.23
CA THR A 383 4.64 -18.71 -9.86
C THR A 383 3.75 -18.99 -11.08
N VAL A 384 2.99 -17.97 -11.46
CA VAL A 384 2.24 -17.91 -12.73
C VAL A 384 3.16 -17.69 -13.93
N VAL A 385 2.65 -17.97 -15.13
CA VAL A 385 3.27 -17.61 -16.41
C VAL A 385 2.87 -16.20 -16.84
N TYR A 386 3.80 -15.42 -17.36
CA TYR A 386 3.57 -14.06 -17.88
C TYR A 386 3.57 -14.03 -19.41
N THR A 387 2.76 -13.16 -20.01
CA THR A 387 2.88 -12.83 -21.44
C THR A 387 4.21 -12.13 -21.70
N GLN A 388 4.53 -11.16 -20.85
CA GLN A 388 5.80 -10.42 -20.85
C GLN A 388 6.03 -9.77 -19.50
N VAL A 389 7.29 -9.43 -19.23
CA VAL A 389 7.72 -8.73 -18.02
C VAL A 389 8.41 -7.43 -18.42
N ILE A 390 8.12 -6.35 -17.68
CA ILE A 390 8.53 -4.98 -17.99
C ILE A 390 9.09 -4.28 -16.75
N SER A 391 10.03 -3.36 -16.96
CA SER A 391 10.78 -2.72 -15.87
C SER A 391 10.68 -1.19 -15.86
N ASP A 392 9.95 -0.58 -16.80
CA ASP A 392 9.80 0.87 -16.88
C ASP A 392 8.45 1.31 -17.49
N ALA A 393 8.13 2.58 -17.29
CA ALA A 393 6.90 3.23 -17.75
C ALA A 393 6.73 3.21 -19.28
N GLY A 394 7.82 3.40 -20.04
CA GLY A 394 7.80 3.40 -21.49
C GLY A 394 7.48 2.02 -22.05
N ALA A 395 8.06 0.97 -21.47
CA ALA A 395 7.77 -0.41 -21.81
C ALA A 395 6.32 -0.80 -21.47
N LEU A 396 5.78 -0.35 -20.33
CA LEU A 396 4.37 -0.54 -19.98
C LEU A 396 3.45 0.07 -21.04
N LEU A 397 3.63 1.35 -21.35
CA LEU A 397 2.81 2.03 -22.36
C LEU A 397 3.00 1.42 -23.76
N GLY A 398 4.22 0.99 -24.09
CA GLY A 398 4.51 0.26 -25.33
C GLY A 398 3.70 -1.03 -25.44
N ALA A 399 3.63 -1.82 -24.36
CA ALA A 399 2.84 -3.04 -24.29
C ALA A 399 1.34 -2.78 -24.46
N ILE A 400 0.79 -1.78 -23.75
CA ILE A 400 -0.63 -1.40 -23.88
C ILE A 400 -0.94 -0.95 -25.31
N ASN A 401 -0.11 -0.08 -25.88
CA ASN A 401 -0.33 0.47 -27.23
C ASN A 401 -0.12 -0.54 -28.36
N ALA A 402 0.63 -1.62 -28.12
CA ALA A 402 0.76 -2.72 -29.07
C ALA A 402 -0.55 -3.53 -29.22
N GLY A 403 -1.47 -3.39 -28.26
CA GLY A 403 -2.73 -4.11 -28.21
C GLY A 403 -2.59 -5.47 -27.52
N LEU A 404 -3.06 -5.55 -26.28
CA LEU A 404 -3.10 -6.79 -25.50
C LEU A 404 -4.27 -7.68 -25.95
N ALA A 405 -4.07 -8.98 -25.94
CA ALA A 405 -5.11 -9.98 -26.16
C ALA A 405 -5.83 -10.36 -24.85
N ASP A 406 -7.00 -10.99 -24.97
CA ASP A 406 -7.70 -11.55 -23.81
C ASP A 406 -6.85 -12.65 -23.15
N GLY A 407 -6.73 -12.58 -21.83
CA GLY A 407 -5.90 -13.49 -21.03
C GLY A 407 -4.42 -13.09 -20.93
N ASP A 408 -3.99 -11.99 -21.56
CA ASP A 408 -2.61 -11.53 -21.42
C ASP A 408 -2.30 -11.11 -19.99
N VAL A 409 -1.09 -11.45 -19.51
CA VAL A 409 -0.61 -11.05 -18.17
C VAL A 409 0.71 -10.31 -18.30
N ILE A 410 0.71 -9.04 -17.91
CA ILE A 410 1.88 -8.17 -17.92
C ILE A 410 2.48 -8.12 -16.51
N GLY A 411 3.67 -8.68 -16.37
CA GLY A 411 4.44 -8.65 -15.13
C GLY A 411 5.22 -7.36 -14.97
N LEU A 412 5.03 -6.64 -13.87
CA LEU A 412 5.78 -5.44 -13.53
C LEU A 412 6.87 -5.77 -12.50
N ASN A 413 8.12 -5.52 -12.88
CA ASN A 413 9.27 -5.63 -11.97
C ASN A 413 9.31 -4.45 -10.98
N THR A 414 10.14 -4.57 -9.94
CA THR A 414 10.37 -3.47 -9.00
C THR A 414 10.90 -2.24 -9.76
N GLY A 415 10.18 -1.13 -9.62
CA GLY A 415 10.46 0.11 -10.32
C GLY A 415 9.39 1.16 -10.01
N VAL A 416 9.64 2.40 -10.41
CA VAL A 416 8.67 3.51 -10.28
C VAL A 416 8.12 3.85 -11.66
N TYR A 417 6.81 3.69 -11.81
CA TYR A 417 6.04 3.97 -13.01
C TYR A 417 5.23 5.25 -12.77
N ALA A 418 5.89 6.40 -12.91
CA ALA A 418 5.32 7.70 -12.59
C ALA A 418 4.69 8.39 -13.80
N ASP A 419 3.64 9.17 -13.56
CA ASP A 419 3.03 10.11 -14.52
C ASP A 419 2.65 9.47 -15.86
N LEU A 420 2.22 8.21 -15.82
CA LEU A 420 1.88 7.39 -16.99
C LEU A 420 0.78 8.03 -17.81
N ASP A 421 0.90 8.04 -19.14
CA ASP A 421 -0.25 8.25 -20.01
C ASP A 421 -1.39 7.26 -19.67
N ALA A 422 -2.61 7.60 -20.06
CA ALA A 422 -3.78 6.79 -19.72
C ALA A 422 -3.61 5.33 -20.16
N ILE A 423 -3.72 4.42 -19.20
CA ILE A 423 -3.75 2.97 -19.44
C ILE A 423 -5.19 2.61 -19.76
N ILE A 424 -5.46 2.25 -21.02
CA ILE A 424 -6.78 1.83 -21.47
C ILE A 424 -6.73 0.34 -21.79
N LEU A 425 -7.39 -0.48 -20.96
CA LEU A 425 -7.55 -1.91 -21.18
C LEU A 425 -8.81 -2.13 -22.03
N THR A 426 -8.60 -2.58 -23.27
CA THR A 426 -9.68 -2.93 -24.22
C THR A 426 -9.87 -4.42 -24.40
N SER A 427 -9.18 -5.23 -23.58
CA SER A 427 -9.19 -6.69 -23.57
C SER A 427 -9.09 -7.19 -22.12
N ALA A 428 -9.37 -8.47 -21.91
CA ALA A 428 -9.31 -9.14 -20.61
C ALA A 428 -7.87 -9.40 -20.15
N ALA A 429 -7.05 -8.35 -20.13
CA ALA A 429 -5.65 -8.41 -19.74
C ALA A 429 -5.46 -8.06 -18.26
N THR A 430 -4.41 -8.62 -17.66
CA THR A 430 -4.05 -8.42 -16.26
C THR A 430 -2.71 -7.71 -16.12
N LEU A 431 -2.67 -6.62 -15.35
CA LEU A 431 -1.42 -6.01 -14.89
C LEU A 431 -1.09 -6.55 -13.50
N LYS A 432 0.07 -7.18 -13.34
CA LYS A 432 0.42 -7.91 -12.12
C LYS A 432 1.85 -7.62 -11.69
N ALA A 433 2.10 -7.48 -10.39
CA ALA A 433 3.48 -7.49 -9.88
C ALA A 433 4.14 -8.85 -10.14
N VAL A 434 5.38 -8.85 -10.61
CA VAL A 434 6.18 -10.09 -10.67
C VAL A 434 6.35 -10.62 -9.24
N GLU A 435 6.29 -11.94 -9.05
CA GLU A 435 6.40 -12.52 -7.72
C GLU A 435 7.70 -12.08 -7.01
N GLY A 436 7.57 -11.70 -5.74
CA GLY A 436 8.67 -11.14 -4.94
C GLY A 436 9.09 -9.71 -5.31
N GLN A 437 8.47 -9.08 -6.31
CA GLN A 437 8.73 -7.70 -6.72
C GLN A 437 7.71 -6.72 -6.13
N SER A 438 8.04 -5.43 -6.11
CA SER A 438 7.19 -4.36 -5.55
C SER A 438 7.16 -3.13 -6.45
N PRO A 439 6.48 -3.20 -7.63
CA PRO A 439 6.30 -2.07 -8.52
C PRO A 439 5.47 -0.96 -7.87
N VAL A 440 5.86 0.30 -8.09
CA VAL A 440 5.15 1.48 -7.61
C VAL A 440 4.66 2.33 -8.76
N ILE A 441 3.34 2.48 -8.89
CA ILE A 441 2.69 3.45 -9.78
C ILE A 441 2.47 4.74 -8.99
N SER A 442 2.84 5.89 -9.55
CA SER A 442 2.75 7.17 -8.82
C SER A 442 2.45 8.39 -9.68
N GLY A 443 2.08 9.50 -9.04
CA GLY A 443 1.80 10.75 -9.72
C GLY A 443 0.46 10.73 -10.45
N GLU A 444 0.39 11.39 -11.60
CA GLU A 444 -0.85 11.47 -12.37
C GLU A 444 -1.22 10.12 -12.98
N LEU A 445 -2.36 9.58 -12.58
CA LEU A 445 -2.81 8.24 -12.95
C LEU A 445 -4.11 8.27 -13.72
N CYS A 446 -4.18 7.44 -14.76
CA CYS A 446 -5.44 6.96 -15.27
C CYS A 446 -5.37 5.49 -15.69
N ILE A 447 -6.23 4.65 -15.11
CA ILE A 447 -6.50 3.29 -15.57
C ILE A 447 -7.99 3.17 -15.93
N HIS A 448 -8.29 2.87 -17.18
CA HIS A 448 -9.64 2.67 -17.70
C HIS A 448 -9.80 1.25 -18.24
N VAL A 449 -10.73 0.48 -17.68
CA VAL A 449 -11.19 -0.77 -18.27
C VAL A 449 -12.43 -0.49 -19.10
N ALA A 450 -12.32 -0.69 -20.41
CA ALA A 450 -13.36 -0.31 -21.36
C ALA A 450 -14.62 -1.19 -21.23
N SER A 451 -15.76 -0.65 -21.64
CA SER A 451 -17.01 -1.42 -21.71
C SER A 451 -16.88 -2.62 -22.64
N GLY A 452 -17.44 -3.75 -22.20
CA GLY A 452 -17.43 -5.03 -22.94
C GLY A 452 -16.18 -5.88 -22.75
N VAL A 453 -15.21 -5.39 -21.96
CA VAL A 453 -14.12 -6.22 -21.43
C VAL A 453 -14.67 -7.07 -20.29
N ASP A 454 -14.32 -8.36 -20.28
CA ASP A 454 -14.78 -9.32 -19.28
C ASP A 454 -13.56 -10.03 -18.66
N GLY A 455 -13.24 -9.71 -17.40
CA GLY A 455 -12.14 -10.35 -16.67
C GLY A 455 -10.78 -9.67 -16.74
N ALA A 456 -10.71 -8.37 -17.02
CA ALA A 456 -9.46 -7.62 -16.83
C ALA A 456 -9.06 -7.55 -15.34
N GLY A 457 -7.75 -7.46 -15.07
CA GLY A 457 -7.23 -7.53 -13.71
C GLY A 457 -6.12 -6.55 -13.38
N ILE A 458 -6.09 -6.10 -12.13
CA ILE A 458 -4.98 -5.32 -11.54
C ILE A 458 -4.59 -5.99 -10.22
N GLU A 459 -3.35 -6.49 -10.14
CA GLU A 459 -2.94 -7.39 -9.06
C GLU A 459 -1.58 -7.07 -8.44
N GLY A 460 -1.52 -6.99 -7.11
CA GLY A 460 -0.25 -6.91 -6.39
C GLY A 460 0.53 -5.58 -6.57
N LEU A 461 -0.09 -4.55 -7.14
CA LEU A 461 0.57 -3.28 -7.44
C LEU A 461 0.50 -2.32 -6.25
N THR A 462 1.51 -1.48 -6.10
CA THR A 462 1.50 -0.36 -5.14
C THR A 462 1.27 0.95 -5.86
N PHE A 463 0.31 1.75 -5.41
CA PHE A 463 -0.01 3.08 -5.88
C PHE A 463 0.36 4.09 -4.80
N LYS A 464 1.18 5.08 -5.11
CA LYS A 464 1.62 6.11 -4.16
C LYS A 464 1.52 7.50 -4.72
N ASN A 465 1.15 8.46 -3.87
CA ASN A 465 1.07 9.88 -4.24
C ASN A 465 0.23 10.07 -5.51
N ILE A 466 -0.90 9.35 -5.62
CA ILE A 466 -1.72 9.38 -6.82
C ILE A 466 -2.45 10.71 -6.96
N ASP A 467 -2.67 11.12 -8.19
CA ASP A 467 -3.48 12.27 -8.56
C ASP A 467 -4.24 11.98 -9.85
N THR A 468 -5.31 12.75 -10.06
CA THR A 468 -6.02 12.86 -11.33
C THR A 468 -5.14 13.49 -12.41
N LYS A 469 -5.47 13.24 -13.68
CA LYS A 469 -4.74 13.84 -14.81
C LYS A 469 -4.96 15.36 -14.88
N SER A 470 -3.93 16.10 -15.26
CA SER A 470 -4.08 17.56 -15.44
C SER A 470 -5.07 17.87 -16.57
N GLY A 471 -6.18 18.53 -16.22
CA GLY A 471 -7.20 18.95 -17.19
C GLY A 471 -8.28 17.90 -17.53
N GLY A 472 -8.32 16.75 -16.84
CA GLY A 472 -9.40 15.77 -17.03
C GLY A 472 -9.25 14.49 -16.18
N PHE A 473 -10.25 13.62 -16.27
CA PHE A 473 -10.27 12.31 -15.60
C PHE A 473 -10.05 11.18 -16.60
N CYS A 474 -10.01 9.93 -16.12
CA CYS A 474 -9.99 8.77 -17.01
C CYS A 474 -11.14 8.74 -18.00
N GLU A 475 -12.30 9.16 -17.52
CA GLU A 475 -13.50 9.31 -18.30
C GLU A 475 -14.25 10.54 -17.76
N THR A 476 -15.09 11.14 -18.58
CA THR A 476 -15.85 12.35 -18.23
C THR A 476 -17.06 12.10 -17.33
N GLU A 477 -17.51 10.85 -17.22
CA GLU A 477 -18.56 10.37 -16.33
C GLU A 477 -17.90 9.83 -15.05
N GLU A 478 -18.20 10.46 -13.92
CA GLU A 478 -17.85 9.98 -12.58
C GLU A 478 -16.33 9.93 -12.28
N ASP A 479 -15.69 11.10 -12.39
CA ASP A 479 -14.43 11.56 -11.79
C ASP A 479 -13.62 10.53 -10.96
N ALA A 480 -12.84 9.65 -11.61
CA ALA A 480 -11.99 8.65 -10.95
C ALA A 480 -10.60 8.47 -11.60
N VAL A 481 -9.64 7.95 -10.83
CA VAL A 481 -8.29 7.59 -11.32
C VAL A 481 -8.19 6.13 -11.79
N ILE A 482 -9.03 5.25 -11.25
CA ILE A 482 -9.25 3.89 -11.75
C ILE A 482 -10.74 3.74 -12.03
N TYR A 483 -11.09 3.52 -13.30
CA TYR A 483 -12.47 3.50 -13.77
C TYR A 483 -12.71 2.23 -14.58
N SER A 484 -13.65 1.39 -14.15
CA SER A 484 -13.95 0.12 -14.82
C SER A 484 -15.41 0.04 -15.27
N GLU A 485 -15.59 -0.06 -16.58
CA GLU A 485 -16.87 -0.42 -17.23
C GLU A 485 -16.92 -1.90 -17.65
N GLY A 486 -15.83 -2.63 -17.38
CA GLY A 486 -15.72 -4.05 -17.69
C GLY A 486 -16.44 -4.92 -16.67
N ASP A 487 -16.93 -6.07 -17.14
CA ASP A 487 -17.52 -7.11 -16.32
C ASP A 487 -16.40 -7.96 -15.70
N ASN A 488 -16.69 -8.56 -14.54
CA ASN A 488 -15.79 -9.44 -13.77
C ASN A 488 -14.38 -8.86 -13.54
N PHE A 489 -14.26 -7.52 -13.48
CA PHE A 489 -12.99 -6.83 -13.21
C PHE A 489 -12.42 -7.23 -11.86
N THR A 490 -11.15 -7.63 -11.80
CA THR A 490 -10.46 -7.97 -10.55
C THR A 490 -9.50 -6.86 -10.13
N PHE A 491 -9.62 -6.42 -8.88
CA PHE A 491 -8.66 -5.53 -8.23
C PHE A 491 -8.23 -6.18 -6.93
N THR A 492 -7.11 -6.90 -6.95
CA THR A 492 -6.70 -7.77 -5.84
C THR A 492 -5.28 -7.55 -5.36
N GLN A 493 -5.06 -7.65 -4.04
CA GLN A 493 -3.72 -7.58 -3.42
C GLN A 493 -2.95 -6.27 -3.69
N ASN A 494 -3.64 -5.19 -4.05
CA ASN A 494 -3.02 -3.91 -4.31
C ASN A 494 -2.89 -3.07 -3.03
N THR A 495 -1.98 -2.10 -3.05
CA THR A 495 -1.88 -1.07 -2.01
C THR A 495 -2.08 0.30 -2.66
N ILE A 496 -3.07 1.08 -2.23
CA ILE A 496 -3.16 2.51 -2.55
C ILE A 496 -2.81 3.29 -1.28
N ASP A 497 -1.69 4.00 -1.31
CA ASP A 497 -1.13 4.71 -0.16
C ASP A 497 -0.89 6.18 -0.50
N GLY A 498 -1.86 7.00 -0.13
CA GLY A 498 -1.77 8.45 -0.17
C GLY A 498 -1.96 9.10 -1.53
N GLU A 499 -2.26 10.39 -1.48
CA GLU A 499 -2.53 11.24 -2.63
C GLU A 499 -1.39 12.26 -2.79
N ALA A 500 -1.26 12.85 -3.98
CA ALA A 500 -0.31 13.94 -4.20
C ALA A 500 -0.52 15.09 -3.19
N GLN A 501 0.58 15.75 -2.79
CA GLN A 501 0.49 16.84 -1.80
C GLN A 501 -0.35 18.03 -2.28
N THR A 502 -0.35 18.27 -3.59
CA THR A 502 -1.22 19.24 -4.25
C THR A 502 -1.99 18.50 -5.31
N LEU A 503 -3.31 18.46 -5.18
CA LEU A 503 -4.19 17.76 -6.11
C LEU A 503 -4.54 18.62 -7.32
N ASN A 504 -4.59 17.99 -8.49
CA ASN A 504 -5.19 18.56 -9.69
C ASN A 504 -6.70 18.78 -9.51
N ASN A 505 -7.39 17.88 -8.82
CA ASN A 505 -8.80 18.02 -8.45
C ASN A 505 -9.05 17.50 -7.01
N SER A 506 -9.76 18.28 -6.19
CA SER A 506 -10.12 17.89 -4.82
C SER A 506 -11.34 16.97 -4.73
N THR A 507 -12.05 16.73 -5.83
CA THR A 507 -13.25 15.89 -5.92
C THR A 507 -13.05 14.76 -6.90
N TYR A 508 -12.83 13.55 -6.40
CA TYR A 508 -12.64 12.37 -7.25
C TYR A 508 -12.74 11.07 -6.45
N HIS A 509 -12.88 9.95 -7.14
CA HIS A 509 -12.86 8.61 -6.58
C HIS A 509 -11.54 7.91 -6.86
N TRP A 510 -11.05 7.05 -5.95
CA TRP A 510 -9.92 6.18 -6.29
C TRP A 510 -10.35 5.10 -7.28
N LEU A 511 -11.42 4.38 -6.97
CA LEU A 511 -11.97 3.32 -7.80
C LEU A 511 -13.45 3.56 -8.10
N MET A 512 -13.83 3.50 -9.38
CA MET A 512 -15.20 3.54 -9.87
C MET A 512 -15.55 2.27 -10.65
N LEU A 513 -16.64 1.61 -10.27
CA LEU A 513 -17.11 0.35 -10.86
C LEU A 513 -18.48 0.56 -11.52
N LYS A 514 -18.60 0.20 -12.81
CA LYS A 514 -19.81 0.39 -13.63
C LYS A 514 -20.28 -0.88 -14.37
N GLY A 515 -19.41 -1.87 -14.56
CA GLY A 515 -19.76 -3.17 -15.17
C GLY A 515 -20.58 -4.07 -14.24
N ASP A 516 -20.52 -5.39 -14.44
CA ASP A 516 -21.12 -6.41 -13.57
C ASP A 516 -20.05 -7.24 -12.87
N GLY A 517 -20.30 -7.71 -11.64
CA GLY A 517 -19.51 -8.81 -11.05
C GLY A 517 -18.05 -8.50 -10.68
N ALA A 518 -17.61 -7.23 -10.68
CA ALA A 518 -16.26 -6.87 -10.23
C ALA A 518 -15.93 -7.38 -8.81
N MET A 519 -14.70 -7.85 -8.62
CA MET A 519 -14.15 -8.35 -7.35
C MET A 519 -13.03 -7.43 -6.88
N VAL A 520 -13.23 -6.78 -5.74
CA VAL A 520 -12.22 -5.94 -5.08
C VAL A 520 -11.85 -6.58 -3.75
N GLU A 521 -10.69 -7.24 -3.70
CA GLU A 521 -10.30 -7.98 -2.50
C GLU A 521 -8.84 -7.91 -2.09
N ARG A 522 -8.60 -8.09 -0.78
CA ARG A 522 -7.24 -8.18 -0.22
C ARG A 522 -6.37 -6.96 -0.50
N ASN A 523 -6.99 -5.80 -0.74
CA ASN A 523 -6.27 -4.55 -0.96
C ASN A 523 -6.06 -3.79 0.35
N THR A 524 -5.04 -2.95 0.37
CA THR A 524 -4.84 -1.92 1.41
C THR A 524 -5.10 -0.55 0.82
N PHE A 525 -6.00 0.21 1.44
CA PHE A 525 -6.33 1.59 1.09
C PHE A 525 -5.96 2.49 2.27
N ALA A 526 -4.94 3.32 2.10
CA ALA A 526 -4.32 4.08 3.16
C ALA A 526 -4.19 5.58 2.83
N ASN A 527 -4.33 6.43 3.86
CA ASN A 527 -3.93 7.85 3.80
C ASN A 527 -4.68 8.72 2.78
N ARG A 528 -5.99 8.52 2.63
CA ARG A 528 -6.88 9.38 1.81
C ARG A 528 -7.24 10.69 2.52
N ASP A 529 -6.26 11.58 2.66
CA ASP A 529 -6.37 12.75 3.53
C ASP A 529 -6.32 14.11 2.79
N LYS A 530 -6.24 14.11 1.46
CA LYS A 530 -6.11 15.34 0.64
C LYS A 530 -7.39 15.68 -0.12
N ALA A 531 -8.08 14.69 -0.69
CA ALA A 531 -9.34 14.93 -1.37
C ALA A 531 -10.40 15.49 -0.42
N GLU A 532 -11.16 16.47 -0.90
CA GLU A 532 -12.25 17.11 -0.18
C GLU A 532 -13.57 16.33 -0.34
N ASN A 533 -13.79 15.73 -1.52
CA ASN A 533 -14.99 14.97 -1.87
C ASN A 533 -14.63 13.67 -2.61
N GLY A 534 -15.60 12.77 -2.68
CA GLY A 534 -15.51 11.52 -3.42
C GLY A 534 -15.30 10.31 -2.51
N SER A 535 -14.94 9.17 -3.08
CA SER A 535 -14.94 7.88 -2.38
C SER A 535 -13.65 7.13 -2.60
N VAL A 536 -13.26 6.25 -1.67
CA VAL A 536 -12.26 5.23 -1.97
C VAL A 536 -12.81 4.30 -3.07
N ILE A 537 -14.01 3.76 -2.87
CA ILE A 537 -14.70 2.94 -3.88
C ILE A 537 -16.08 3.54 -4.15
N LYS A 538 -16.44 3.68 -5.41
CA LYS A 538 -17.79 3.99 -5.87
C LYS A 538 -18.27 2.94 -6.85
N MET A 539 -19.54 2.61 -6.74
CA MET A 539 -20.22 1.64 -7.59
C MET A 539 -21.44 2.31 -8.21
N SER A 540 -21.60 2.19 -9.53
CA SER A 540 -22.71 2.82 -10.26
C SER A 540 -24.06 2.23 -9.88
N SER A 541 -25.12 3.02 -9.81
CA SER A 541 -26.48 2.44 -9.66
C SER A 541 -26.94 1.62 -10.87
N SER A 542 -26.26 1.72 -12.01
CA SER A 542 -26.50 0.89 -13.20
C SER A 542 -25.73 -0.44 -13.19
N SER A 543 -24.84 -0.64 -12.21
CA SER A 543 -23.99 -1.84 -12.09
C SER A 543 -24.63 -2.87 -11.17
N THR A 544 -24.17 -4.12 -11.23
CA THR A 544 -24.70 -5.22 -10.41
C THR A 544 -23.61 -6.16 -9.90
N ASN A 545 -23.94 -6.96 -8.88
CA ASN A 545 -23.20 -8.14 -8.40
C ASN A 545 -21.73 -7.90 -7.97
N HIS A 546 -21.31 -6.67 -7.74
CA HIS A 546 -19.96 -6.35 -7.25
C HIS A 546 -19.72 -6.90 -5.84
N VAL A 547 -18.51 -7.38 -5.59
CA VAL A 547 -18.06 -7.90 -4.29
C VAL A 547 -16.83 -7.13 -3.81
N ILE A 548 -16.94 -6.52 -2.63
CA ILE A 548 -15.86 -5.81 -1.95
C ILE A 548 -15.55 -6.56 -0.65
N GLN A 549 -14.43 -7.27 -0.60
CA GLN A 549 -14.13 -8.14 0.54
C GLN A 549 -12.67 -8.21 0.98
N TYR A 550 -12.44 -8.52 2.25
CA TYR A 550 -11.08 -8.75 2.78
C TYR A 550 -10.12 -7.56 2.57
N ASN A 551 -10.62 -6.34 2.43
CA ASN A 551 -9.78 -5.15 2.28
C ASN A 551 -9.48 -4.52 3.65
N LEU A 552 -8.29 -3.92 3.76
CA LEU A 552 -7.93 -3.00 4.84
C LEU A 552 -8.10 -1.57 4.36
N PHE A 553 -8.91 -0.81 5.08
CA PHE A 553 -9.02 0.63 4.94
C PHE A 553 -8.45 1.29 6.19
N THR A 554 -7.41 2.11 6.02
CA THR A 554 -6.75 2.77 7.14
C THR A 554 -6.54 4.25 6.83
N GLY A 555 -6.68 5.11 7.82
CA GLY A 555 -6.55 6.56 7.66
C GLY A 555 -5.77 7.19 8.79
N SER A 556 -5.45 8.49 8.63
CA SER A 556 -5.00 9.27 9.76
C SER A 556 -6.22 9.83 10.51
N SER A 557 -6.15 9.87 11.84
CA SER A 557 -7.14 10.58 12.67
C SER A 557 -7.14 12.10 12.44
N SER A 558 -6.26 12.60 11.56
CA SER A 558 -6.01 14.01 11.28
C SER A 558 -6.52 14.50 9.92
N ASN A 559 -7.30 13.70 9.19
CA ASN A 559 -7.87 14.13 7.90
C ASN A 559 -8.62 15.47 8.09
N PRO A 560 -8.19 16.59 7.47
CA PRO A 560 -8.76 17.91 7.69
C PRO A 560 -10.15 18.08 7.07
N ASN A 561 -10.54 17.19 6.15
CA ASN A 561 -11.76 17.29 5.36
C ASN A 561 -12.92 16.51 5.97
N PHE A 562 -12.77 15.93 7.17
CA PHE A 562 -13.85 15.16 7.82
C PHE A 562 -15.12 15.97 8.09
N GLY A 563 -15.07 17.30 8.14
CA GLY A 563 -16.28 18.13 8.20
C GLY A 563 -17.15 18.06 6.94
N ASN A 564 -16.61 17.55 5.83
CA ASN A 564 -17.31 17.44 4.56
C ASN A 564 -18.09 16.13 4.47
N SER A 565 -19.41 16.24 4.27
CA SER A 565 -20.31 15.08 4.23
C SER A 565 -20.33 14.34 2.89
N SER A 566 -19.42 14.68 1.98
CA SER A 566 -19.29 14.13 0.62
C SER A 566 -17.99 13.35 0.40
N LEU A 567 -17.20 13.14 1.46
CA LEU A 567 -16.07 12.21 1.49
C LEU A 567 -16.55 10.88 2.07
N HIS A 568 -16.30 9.77 1.36
CA HIS A 568 -16.80 8.44 1.72
C HIS A 568 -15.71 7.39 1.64
N LEU A 569 -15.87 6.32 2.42
CA LEU A 569 -15.14 5.09 2.20
C LEU A 569 -15.71 4.38 0.96
N ILE A 570 -17.00 4.04 1.04
CA ILE A 570 -17.71 3.33 -0.02
C ILE A 570 -18.98 4.12 -0.37
N ASN A 571 -19.22 4.33 -1.65
CA ASN A 571 -20.51 4.79 -2.16
C ASN A 571 -21.11 3.71 -3.07
N ALA A 572 -22.08 2.97 -2.54
CA ALA A 572 -22.77 1.88 -3.22
C ALA A 572 -24.03 2.40 -3.93
N GLY A 573 -23.90 2.69 -5.22
CA GLY A 573 -24.88 3.44 -5.99
C GLY A 573 -24.44 4.91 -6.20
N SER A 574 -24.94 5.52 -7.27
CA SER A 574 -24.56 6.87 -7.71
C SER A 574 -25.76 7.79 -8.01
N THR A 575 -26.99 7.30 -7.88
CA THR A 575 -28.19 8.06 -8.26
C THR A 575 -29.20 8.20 -7.12
N THR A 576 -29.92 9.31 -7.14
CA THR A 576 -31.17 9.48 -6.38
C THR A 576 -32.40 9.25 -7.26
N GLY A 577 -32.20 8.88 -8.54
CA GLY A 577 -33.25 8.59 -9.51
C GLY A 577 -33.87 7.20 -9.34
N THR A 578 -34.85 6.86 -10.19
CA THR A 578 -35.64 5.61 -10.10
C THR A 578 -34.79 4.34 -10.15
N ASP A 579 -33.60 4.41 -10.73
CA ASP A 579 -32.70 3.25 -10.87
C ASP A 579 -32.13 2.78 -9.52
N ALA A 580 -32.17 3.62 -8.47
CA ALA A 580 -31.81 3.20 -7.12
C ALA A 580 -32.80 2.16 -6.53
N ALA A 581 -34.01 2.03 -7.09
CA ALA A 581 -34.98 1.00 -6.70
C ALA A 581 -34.70 -0.37 -7.33
N VAL A 582 -33.73 -0.47 -8.24
CA VAL A 582 -33.33 -1.74 -8.87
C VAL A 582 -32.36 -2.47 -7.95
N ASP A 583 -32.58 -3.78 -7.78
CA ASP A 583 -31.72 -4.63 -6.97
C ASP A 583 -30.34 -4.77 -7.61
N ALA A 584 -29.33 -4.16 -6.98
CA ALA A 584 -27.96 -4.22 -7.46
C ALA A 584 -27.19 -5.45 -7.00
N ASN A 585 -27.65 -6.14 -5.93
CA ASN A 585 -26.99 -7.33 -5.35
C ASN A 585 -25.52 -7.11 -4.98
N PHE A 586 -25.14 -5.89 -4.63
CA PHE A 586 -23.80 -5.59 -4.15
C PHE A 586 -23.50 -6.27 -2.83
N THR A 587 -22.28 -6.77 -2.66
CA THR A 587 -21.83 -7.40 -1.41
C THR A 587 -20.58 -6.69 -0.89
N ILE A 588 -20.68 -6.12 0.31
CA ILE A 588 -19.57 -5.48 1.03
C ILE A 588 -19.36 -6.28 2.31
N GLN A 589 -18.33 -7.12 2.35
CA GLN A 589 -18.18 -8.08 3.45
C GLN A 589 -16.77 -8.27 3.96
N TYR A 590 -16.62 -8.55 5.25
CA TYR A 590 -15.34 -8.94 5.84
C TYR A 590 -14.21 -7.96 5.53
N ASN A 591 -14.52 -6.66 5.48
CA ASN A 591 -13.51 -5.60 5.38
C ASN A 591 -13.14 -5.11 6.78
N ARG A 592 -11.92 -4.60 6.93
CA ARG A 592 -11.43 -3.96 8.14
C ARG A 592 -11.23 -2.48 7.88
N VAL A 593 -11.83 -1.64 8.71
CA VAL A 593 -11.72 -0.18 8.64
C VAL A 593 -11.11 0.30 9.94
N GLU A 594 -10.03 1.06 9.87
CA GLU A 594 -9.30 1.56 11.04
C GLU A 594 -9.04 3.05 10.92
N ASN A 595 -9.58 3.83 11.87
CA ASN A 595 -9.31 5.27 11.96
C ASN A 595 -9.55 6.02 10.64
N PHE A 596 -10.40 5.48 9.77
CA PHE A 596 -10.72 6.12 8.50
C PHE A 596 -11.76 7.20 8.78
N VAL A 597 -11.35 8.45 8.62
CA VAL A 597 -12.16 9.59 9.01
C VAL A 597 -12.92 10.13 7.81
N THR A 598 -14.24 9.99 7.81
CA THR A 598 -15.16 10.67 6.87
C THR A 598 -15.98 11.72 7.59
N GLY A 599 -16.94 12.34 6.90
CA GLY A 599 -18.01 13.10 7.56
C GLY A 599 -19.12 12.20 8.07
N ARG A 600 -20.37 12.61 7.84
CA ARG A 600 -21.54 11.87 8.35
C ARG A 600 -21.65 10.42 7.84
N ARG A 601 -21.07 10.12 6.67
CA ARG A 601 -21.32 8.87 5.94
C ARG A 601 -20.01 8.18 5.63
N LEU A 602 -19.71 7.15 6.40
CA LEU A 602 -18.58 6.27 6.13
C LEU A 602 -18.89 5.43 4.89
N MET A 603 -20.03 4.74 4.91
CA MET A 603 -20.55 4.01 3.75
C MET A 603 -21.90 4.61 3.38
N ARG A 604 -22.04 5.05 2.13
CA ARG A 604 -23.28 5.61 1.59
C ARG A 604 -23.92 4.61 0.65
N VAL A 605 -25.20 4.29 0.86
CA VAL A 605 -25.94 3.31 0.06
C VAL A 605 -27.11 4.00 -0.66
N GLN A 606 -27.06 3.95 -1.98
CA GLN A 606 -28.00 4.55 -2.93
C GLN A 606 -28.46 3.53 -3.99
N THR A 607 -28.87 2.37 -3.51
CA THR A 607 -29.33 1.25 -4.34
C THR A 607 -30.20 0.30 -3.52
N SER A 608 -30.79 -0.70 -4.17
CA SER A 608 -31.59 -1.74 -3.52
C SER A 608 -30.87 -3.10 -3.51
N GLY A 609 -31.22 -3.95 -2.55
CA GLY A 609 -30.72 -5.33 -2.47
C GLY A 609 -29.24 -5.50 -2.13
N ALA A 610 -28.54 -4.45 -1.67
CA ALA A 610 -27.16 -4.55 -1.23
C ALA A 610 -27.04 -5.29 0.12
N THR A 611 -25.95 -6.04 0.31
CA THR A 611 -25.60 -6.75 1.55
C THR A 611 -24.29 -6.22 2.12
N ILE A 612 -24.33 -5.66 3.33
CA ILE A 612 -23.17 -5.15 4.07
C ILE A 612 -23.00 -6.01 5.32
N LYS A 613 -22.02 -6.92 5.34
CA LYS A 613 -21.92 -7.90 6.44
C LYS A 613 -20.54 -8.25 6.95
N GLY A 614 -20.43 -8.55 8.24
CA GLY A 614 -19.18 -9.07 8.83
C GLY A 614 -17.99 -8.11 8.76
N ASN A 615 -18.22 -6.82 8.52
CA ASN A 615 -17.15 -5.83 8.47
C ASN A 615 -16.77 -5.42 9.90
N THR A 616 -15.48 -5.20 10.15
CA THR A 616 -14.96 -4.65 11.41
C THR A 616 -14.58 -3.18 11.20
N ILE A 617 -15.22 -2.28 11.92
CA ILE A 617 -15.07 -0.83 11.79
C ILE A 617 -14.62 -0.26 13.14
N LEU A 618 -13.36 0.14 13.21
CA LEU A 618 -12.69 0.67 14.39
C LEU A 618 -12.53 2.18 14.25
N ASN A 619 -12.99 2.91 15.27
CA ASN A 619 -13.02 4.36 15.32
C ASN A 619 -13.70 5.01 14.11
N PRO A 620 -14.97 4.61 13.82
CA PRO A 620 -15.72 5.24 12.73
C PRO A 620 -15.86 6.75 12.96
N ASN A 621 -15.74 7.53 11.88
CA ASN A 621 -16.33 8.86 11.77
C ASN A 621 -17.35 8.80 10.64
N GLY A 622 -18.64 8.90 10.99
CA GLY A 622 -19.77 8.51 10.14
C GLY A 622 -20.19 7.05 10.32
N GLY A 623 -21.37 6.70 9.81
CA GLY A 623 -21.92 5.33 9.87
C GLY A 623 -22.21 4.72 8.50
N ILE A 624 -22.81 3.53 8.51
CA ILE A 624 -23.41 2.91 7.34
C ILE A 624 -24.77 3.58 7.11
N SER A 625 -24.89 4.36 6.05
CA SER A 625 -26.06 5.21 5.76
C SER A 625 -26.86 4.67 4.58
N LEU A 626 -28.07 4.18 4.85
CA LEU A 626 -29.02 3.74 3.83
C LEU A 626 -29.88 4.93 3.41
N GLU A 627 -29.62 5.49 2.22
CA GLU A 627 -30.19 6.79 1.81
C GLU A 627 -31.17 6.74 0.65
N ASP A 628 -30.83 6.00 -0.41
CA ASP A 628 -31.71 5.83 -1.56
C ASP A 628 -31.81 4.34 -1.92
N GLY A 629 -33.00 3.88 -2.27
CA GLY A 629 -33.26 2.46 -2.53
C GLY A 629 -33.74 1.69 -1.28
N GLY A 630 -34.15 0.44 -1.48
CA GLY A 630 -34.86 -0.38 -0.49
C GLY A 630 -34.21 -1.75 -0.27
N PHE A 631 -34.72 -2.51 0.69
CA PHE A 631 -34.42 -3.96 0.83
C PHE A 631 -32.95 -4.35 1.04
N ASN A 632 -32.08 -3.39 1.38
CA ASN A 632 -30.70 -3.64 1.79
C ASN A 632 -30.60 -4.40 3.13
N THR A 633 -29.54 -5.20 3.29
CA THR A 633 -29.22 -5.96 4.51
C THR A 633 -27.91 -5.47 5.12
N VAL A 634 -27.92 -5.13 6.42
CA VAL A 634 -26.73 -4.80 7.22
C VAL A 634 -26.65 -5.80 8.38
N SER A 635 -25.73 -6.75 8.33
CA SER A 635 -25.67 -7.80 9.34
C SER A 635 -24.28 -8.17 9.84
N ASP A 636 -24.17 -8.67 11.07
CA ASP A 636 -22.93 -9.27 11.59
C ASP A 636 -21.72 -8.31 11.63
N ASN A 637 -21.91 -7.01 11.47
CA ASN A 637 -20.83 -6.04 11.50
C ASN A 637 -20.43 -5.74 12.96
N VAL A 638 -19.14 -5.48 13.16
CA VAL A 638 -18.57 -5.05 14.45
C VAL A 638 -18.13 -3.60 14.30
N ILE A 639 -18.78 -2.69 15.01
CA ILE A 639 -18.53 -1.24 14.93
C ILE A 639 -18.16 -0.76 16.33
N ILE A 640 -16.91 -0.36 16.52
CA ILE A 640 -16.38 0.01 17.83
C ILE A 640 -15.71 1.37 17.74
N ARG A 641 -16.11 2.28 18.62
CA ARG A 641 -15.43 3.56 18.83
C ARG A 641 -14.73 3.55 20.19
N THR A 642 -13.42 3.76 20.17
CA THR A 642 -12.58 3.80 21.38
C THR A 642 -12.14 5.21 21.76
N THR A 643 -12.20 6.16 20.81
CA THR A 643 -11.79 7.56 21.00
C THR A 643 -12.98 8.49 21.27
N ASP A 644 -12.72 9.62 21.93
CA ASP A 644 -13.71 10.69 22.13
C ASP A 644 -14.02 11.46 20.85
N ILE A 645 -15.07 12.29 20.90
CA ILE A 645 -15.47 13.18 19.81
C ILE A 645 -14.44 14.30 19.67
N ALA A 646 -13.87 14.47 18.47
CA ALA A 646 -12.91 15.53 18.20
C ALA A 646 -13.58 16.93 18.04
N SER A 647 -14.80 16.98 17.51
CA SER A 647 -15.58 18.22 17.31
C SER A 647 -17.06 17.91 16.99
N SER A 648 -17.92 18.94 16.86
CA SER A 648 -19.32 18.75 16.42
C SER A 648 -19.49 18.15 15.00
N SER A 649 -18.42 18.16 14.21
CA SER A 649 -18.36 17.54 12.88
C SER A 649 -17.92 16.07 12.92
N ASP A 650 -17.38 15.60 14.05
CA ASP A 650 -17.08 14.19 14.27
C ASP A 650 -18.38 13.52 14.73
N ARG A 651 -18.96 12.73 13.81
CA ARG A 651 -20.31 12.18 13.94
C ARG A 651 -20.25 10.66 13.88
N PRO A 652 -19.66 9.99 14.89
CA PRO A 652 -19.55 8.53 14.90
C PRO A 652 -20.96 7.93 14.95
N ALA A 653 -21.24 6.98 14.06
CA ALA A 653 -22.53 6.31 14.02
C ALA A 653 -22.35 4.83 13.63
N GLY A 654 -23.28 3.98 14.05
CA GLY A 654 -23.36 2.61 13.56
C GLY A 654 -24.09 2.56 12.22
N VAL A 655 -25.42 2.52 12.26
CA VAL A 655 -26.26 2.40 11.05
C VAL A 655 -27.34 3.48 11.04
N LEU A 656 -27.45 4.24 9.93
CA LEU A 656 -28.49 5.24 9.71
C LEU A 656 -29.48 4.71 8.67
N ILE A 657 -30.77 4.70 9.00
CA ILE A 657 -31.79 3.95 8.26
C ILE A 657 -33.15 4.63 8.19
N THR A 658 -33.85 4.40 7.08
CA THR A 658 -35.26 4.73 6.84
C THR A 658 -36.02 3.43 6.50
N PRO A 659 -37.31 3.28 6.86
CA PRO A 659 -38.09 2.07 6.60
C PRO A 659 -38.48 1.95 5.12
N LEU A 660 -37.56 1.38 4.34
CA LEU A 660 -37.72 1.02 2.93
C LEU A 660 -37.50 -0.49 2.75
N GLY A 661 -37.95 -1.31 3.72
CA GLY A 661 -37.85 -2.77 3.69
C GLY A 661 -36.46 -3.32 4.05
N HIS A 662 -35.59 -2.51 4.65
CA HIS A 662 -34.24 -2.95 5.04
C HIS A 662 -34.25 -3.97 6.19
N THR A 663 -33.15 -4.73 6.30
CA THR A 663 -32.87 -5.61 7.43
C THR A 663 -31.56 -5.18 8.10
N VAL A 664 -31.60 -4.90 9.40
CA VAL A 664 -30.42 -4.62 10.23
C VAL A 664 -30.37 -5.65 11.34
N SER A 665 -29.45 -6.61 11.27
CA SER A 665 -29.46 -7.73 12.20
C SER A 665 -28.10 -8.20 12.72
N ASN A 666 -28.06 -8.65 13.97
CA ASN A 666 -26.88 -9.27 14.56
C ASN A 666 -25.58 -8.42 14.50
N ASN A 667 -25.71 -7.09 14.42
CA ASN A 667 -24.55 -6.19 14.48
C ASN A 667 -24.14 -5.96 15.94
N TYR A 668 -22.85 -5.80 16.18
CA TYR A 668 -22.28 -5.40 17.46
C TYR A 668 -21.77 -3.96 17.36
N ILE A 669 -22.40 -3.03 18.07
CA ILE A 669 -22.08 -1.60 18.03
C ILE A 669 -21.74 -1.14 19.44
N ALA A 670 -20.54 -0.59 19.62
CA ALA A 670 -20.07 -0.19 20.93
C ALA A 670 -19.30 1.14 20.95
N GLY A 671 -19.44 1.88 22.05
CA GLY A 671 -18.61 3.05 22.32
C GLY A 671 -18.96 4.30 21.52
N ILE A 672 -20.14 4.35 20.87
CA ILE A 672 -20.54 5.52 20.08
C ILE A 672 -20.85 6.68 21.02
N ARG A 673 -19.95 7.67 21.06
CA ARG A 673 -20.03 8.87 21.88
C ARG A 673 -20.48 10.00 20.98
N SER A 674 -21.76 10.33 20.96
CA SER A 674 -22.31 11.46 20.21
C SER A 674 -23.60 11.92 20.89
N GLY A 675 -23.72 13.23 21.13
CA GLY A 675 -24.98 13.87 21.49
C GLY A 675 -25.68 14.52 20.30
N ASN A 676 -25.14 14.37 19.10
CA ASN A 676 -25.73 14.88 17.87
C ASN A 676 -26.90 13.98 17.46
N LYS A 677 -28.07 14.56 17.18
CA LYS A 677 -29.30 13.82 16.84
C LYS A 677 -29.26 13.12 15.46
N GLU A 678 -28.13 13.17 14.75
CA GLU A 678 -27.86 12.47 13.49
C GLU A 678 -26.81 11.34 13.66
N ALA A 679 -26.35 11.08 14.90
CA ALA A 679 -25.26 10.14 15.16
C ALA A 679 -25.48 9.40 16.48
N GLY A 680 -25.54 8.08 16.39
CA GLY A 680 -25.77 7.16 17.51
C GLY A 680 -25.48 5.72 17.09
N GLY A 681 -25.86 4.74 17.92
CA GLY A 681 -25.70 3.33 17.57
C GLY A 681 -26.49 2.96 16.30
N ILE A 682 -27.82 2.99 16.40
CA ILE A 682 -28.73 2.86 15.26
C ILE A 682 -29.62 4.11 15.19
N VAL A 683 -29.60 4.79 14.05
CA VAL A 683 -30.28 6.06 13.83
C VAL A 683 -31.42 5.86 12.84
N PHE A 684 -32.65 6.05 13.30
CA PHE A 684 -33.85 6.11 12.47
C PHE A 684 -34.05 7.55 12.00
N THR A 685 -34.09 7.77 10.68
CA THR A 685 -34.17 9.12 10.10
C THR A 685 -35.23 9.22 9.02
N ALA A 686 -35.91 10.37 8.96
CA ALA A 686 -36.82 10.73 7.87
C ALA A 686 -36.14 11.50 6.73
N ASN A 687 -34.82 11.75 6.84
CA ASN A 687 -34.06 12.54 5.87
C ASN A 687 -34.19 11.97 4.43
N PRO A 688 -34.02 10.66 4.18
CA PRO A 688 -34.30 10.03 2.88
C PRO A 688 -35.69 10.28 2.26
N PHE A 689 -36.73 10.55 3.06
CA PHE A 689 -38.06 10.90 2.57
C PHE A 689 -38.24 12.39 2.23
N SER A 690 -37.25 13.24 2.50
CA SER A 690 -37.39 14.71 2.45
C SER A 690 -36.30 15.42 1.66
N GLN A 691 -35.62 14.69 0.76
CA GLN A 691 -34.46 15.19 0.02
C GLN A 691 -34.80 16.03 -1.23
N ALA A 692 -36.03 15.97 -1.74
CA ALA A 692 -36.47 16.74 -2.92
C ALA A 692 -37.27 18.00 -2.54
N ASP A 693 -37.47 18.89 -3.52
CA ASP A 693 -38.16 20.17 -3.31
C ASP A 693 -39.61 19.96 -2.81
N GLY A 694 -39.96 20.60 -1.70
CA GLY A 694 -41.27 20.45 -1.06
C GLY A 694 -41.34 19.34 -0.02
N GLY A 695 -40.20 18.74 0.35
CA GLY A 695 -40.11 17.71 1.38
C GLY A 695 -40.70 16.37 0.94
N VAL A 696 -40.38 15.93 -0.26
CA VAL A 696 -40.80 14.62 -0.79
C VAL A 696 -39.59 13.73 -1.04
N PRO A 697 -39.78 12.40 -1.13
CA PRO A 697 -38.67 11.49 -1.43
C PRO A 697 -38.09 11.78 -2.80
N ASN A 698 -36.80 11.49 -2.97
CA ASN A 698 -36.18 11.45 -4.29
C ASN A 698 -36.79 10.34 -5.16
N GLY A 699 -36.53 10.39 -6.47
CA GLY A 699 -37.14 9.46 -7.44
C GLY A 699 -36.87 7.98 -7.14
N GLY A 700 -35.71 7.65 -6.58
CA GLY A 700 -35.34 6.30 -6.15
C GLY A 700 -36.23 5.79 -5.01
N ASN A 701 -36.27 6.54 -3.91
CA ASN A 701 -37.14 6.20 -2.76
C ASN A 701 -38.62 6.20 -3.15
N GLN A 702 -39.05 7.14 -3.99
CA GLN A 702 -40.42 7.14 -4.51
C GLN A 702 -40.71 5.89 -5.34
N ALA A 703 -39.77 5.44 -6.18
CA ALA A 703 -39.94 4.22 -6.96
C ALA A 703 -40.01 2.95 -6.08
N VAL A 704 -39.26 2.91 -4.97
CA VAL A 704 -39.40 1.84 -3.97
C VAL A 704 -40.80 1.86 -3.37
N LEU A 705 -41.26 3.02 -2.88
CA LEU A 705 -42.59 3.19 -2.27
C LEU A 705 -43.75 2.86 -3.23
N ASP A 706 -43.58 3.17 -4.52
CA ASP A 706 -44.55 2.86 -5.57
C ASP A 706 -44.57 1.35 -5.91
N GLY A 707 -43.47 0.64 -5.65
CA GLY A 707 -43.38 -0.80 -5.78
C GLY A 707 -44.15 -1.49 -4.66
N ALA A 708 -45.27 -2.14 -4.96
CA ALA A 708 -46.05 -2.83 -3.94
C ALA A 708 -45.18 -3.86 -3.16
N GLY A 709 -44.94 -3.60 -1.87
CA GLY A 709 -44.05 -4.38 -1.03
C GLY A 709 -44.28 -4.15 0.45
N ASP A 710 -43.72 -5.02 1.29
CA ASP A 710 -43.64 -4.84 2.73
C ASP A 710 -42.37 -4.03 3.03
N PHE A 711 -42.55 -2.77 3.45
CA PHE A 711 -41.44 -1.86 3.75
C PHE A 711 -41.04 -1.89 5.22
N THR A 712 -41.58 -2.83 5.99
CA THR A 712 -41.25 -3.00 7.41
C THR A 712 -39.76 -3.10 7.61
N LEU A 713 -39.25 -2.26 8.49
CA LEU A 713 -37.85 -2.26 8.88
C LEU A 713 -37.60 -3.35 9.93
N ASN A 714 -36.79 -4.35 9.60
CA ASN A 714 -36.46 -5.43 10.51
C ASN A 714 -35.15 -5.12 11.25
N VAL A 715 -35.22 -4.78 12.54
CA VAL A 715 -34.06 -4.51 13.41
C VAL A 715 -33.97 -5.59 14.48
N THR A 716 -33.18 -6.63 14.26
CA THR A 716 -33.23 -7.84 15.11
C THR A 716 -31.86 -8.32 15.58
N ASN A 717 -31.76 -8.78 16.83
CA ASN A 717 -30.58 -9.34 17.47
C ASN A 717 -29.33 -8.43 17.48
N ASN A 718 -29.48 -7.13 17.28
CA ASN A 718 -28.35 -6.20 17.39
C ASN A 718 -27.97 -6.02 18.86
N THR A 719 -26.68 -5.85 19.12
CA THR A 719 -26.11 -5.48 20.41
C THR A 719 -25.60 -4.05 20.31
N VAL A 720 -26.17 -3.13 21.08
CA VAL A 720 -25.72 -1.74 21.16
C VAL A 720 -25.36 -1.44 22.62
N LEU A 721 -24.07 -1.29 22.87
CA LEU A 721 -23.52 -1.18 24.22
C LEU A 721 -22.70 0.09 24.37
N ASN A 722 -22.66 0.63 25.59
CA ASN A 722 -21.70 1.66 25.97
C ASN A 722 -21.72 2.87 25.01
N SER A 723 -22.90 3.21 24.52
CA SER A 723 -23.11 4.29 23.56
C SER A 723 -23.93 5.38 24.23
N GLN A 724 -23.59 6.64 23.99
CA GLN A 724 -24.31 7.78 24.58
C GLN A 724 -25.76 7.82 24.11
N GLN A 725 -25.97 7.51 22.82
CA GLN A 725 -27.30 7.40 22.22
C GLN A 725 -27.39 6.06 21.46
N PRO A 726 -27.81 4.96 22.11
CA PRO A 726 -27.86 3.64 21.49
C PRO A 726 -28.82 3.61 20.29
N PHE A 727 -30.03 4.14 20.44
CA PHE A 727 -31.03 4.26 19.39
C PHE A 727 -31.54 5.70 19.31
N VAL A 728 -31.53 6.27 18.12
CA VAL A 728 -31.89 7.69 17.89
C VAL A 728 -33.01 7.79 16.87
N PHE A 729 -34.10 8.47 17.22
CA PHE A 729 -35.07 8.98 16.25
C PHE A 729 -34.68 10.41 15.91
N SER A 730 -34.01 10.58 14.77
CA SER A 730 -33.36 11.83 14.39
C SER A 730 -34.35 12.97 14.19
N THR A 731 -34.01 14.18 14.66
CA THR A 731 -34.72 15.42 14.31
C THR A 731 -34.52 15.87 12.87
N GLU A 732 -33.49 15.33 12.20
CA GLU A 732 -33.07 15.82 10.90
C GLU A 732 -34.09 15.44 9.81
N ILE A 733 -34.52 16.46 9.10
CA ILE A 733 -35.22 16.38 7.83
C ILE A 733 -34.41 17.10 6.77
N GLY A 734 -34.58 16.72 5.51
CA GLY A 734 -33.88 17.34 4.40
C GLY A 734 -34.13 18.84 4.37
N SER A 735 -33.09 19.62 4.05
CA SER A 735 -33.13 21.10 4.04
C SER A 735 -34.14 21.72 3.07
N LYS A 736 -34.81 20.89 2.27
CA LYS A 736 -35.84 21.26 1.29
C LYS A 736 -37.26 20.96 1.78
N ALA A 737 -37.40 20.41 2.98
CA ALA A 737 -38.66 20.25 3.67
C ALA A 737 -39.26 21.62 4.04
N PRO A 738 -40.60 21.71 4.20
CA PRO A 738 -41.29 22.96 4.52
C PRO A 738 -41.21 23.38 6.00
N VAL A 739 -40.55 22.58 6.85
CA VAL A 739 -40.41 22.77 8.30
C VAL A 739 -38.93 22.64 8.71
N GLY A 740 -38.58 23.04 9.94
CA GLY A 740 -37.19 23.05 10.42
C GLY A 740 -36.65 21.68 10.83
N ASP A 741 -37.50 20.87 11.44
CA ASP A 741 -37.27 19.55 12.03
C ASP A 741 -38.56 18.70 11.97
N CYS A 742 -38.45 17.39 12.27
CA CYS A 742 -39.56 16.47 12.06
C CYS A 742 -40.71 16.57 13.09
N ASP A 743 -40.54 17.21 14.23
CA ASP A 743 -41.59 17.43 15.23
C ASP A 743 -42.58 18.53 14.79
N GLU A 744 -42.12 19.47 13.97
CA GLU A 744 -42.97 20.45 13.29
C GLU A 744 -43.85 19.83 12.18
N LEU A 745 -43.66 18.55 11.81
CA LEU A 745 -44.46 17.91 10.76
C LEU A 745 -45.92 17.75 11.17
N THR A 746 -46.82 18.31 10.36
CA THR A 746 -48.27 18.16 10.50
C THR A 746 -48.91 17.78 9.18
N ALA A 747 -50.12 17.23 9.25
CA ALA A 747 -50.93 16.98 8.06
C ALA A 747 -51.24 18.27 7.25
N ASP A 748 -51.17 19.44 7.88
CA ASP A 748 -51.50 20.73 7.26
C ASP A 748 -50.30 21.38 6.55
N ASN A 749 -49.09 21.31 7.13
CA ASN A 749 -47.90 21.96 6.56
C ASN A 749 -47.07 21.04 5.64
N ALA A 750 -47.12 19.72 5.83
CA ALA A 750 -46.30 18.75 5.10
C ALA A 750 -47.06 17.42 4.86
N PRO A 751 -48.23 17.43 4.20
CA PRO A 751 -49.15 16.28 4.15
C PRO A 751 -48.53 14.98 3.63
N VAL A 752 -47.61 15.05 2.65
CA VAL A 752 -46.94 13.87 2.08
C VAL A 752 -45.92 13.30 3.06
N LEU A 753 -44.97 14.12 3.52
CA LEU A 753 -43.92 13.70 4.45
C LEU A 753 -44.48 13.25 5.81
N TYR A 754 -45.48 13.98 6.32
CA TYR A 754 -46.24 13.59 7.51
C TYR A 754 -46.96 12.26 7.28
N GLY A 755 -47.58 12.07 6.11
CA GLY A 755 -48.22 10.80 5.75
C GLY A 755 -47.24 9.63 5.70
N LEU A 756 -46.05 9.83 5.12
CA LEU A 756 -45.01 8.80 5.04
C LEU A 756 -44.44 8.46 6.43
N THR A 757 -44.06 9.47 7.21
CA THR A 757 -43.52 9.27 8.56
C THR A 757 -44.54 8.62 9.50
N LYS A 758 -45.83 8.99 9.47
CA LYS A 758 -46.82 8.39 10.38
C LYS A 758 -47.37 7.04 9.93
N ASN A 759 -47.40 6.74 8.63
CA ASN A 759 -48.03 5.52 8.13
C ASN A 759 -47.04 4.45 7.65
N ALA A 760 -45.85 4.82 7.17
CA ALA A 760 -44.88 3.89 6.57
C ALA A 760 -43.72 3.52 7.50
N PHE A 761 -43.54 4.21 8.64
CA PHE A 761 -42.58 3.82 9.66
C PHE A 761 -43.10 2.66 10.53
N GLU A 762 -43.16 1.48 9.92
CA GLU A 762 -43.37 0.22 10.61
C GLU A 762 -42.02 -0.42 10.92
N ILE A 763 -41.76 -0.67 12.20
CA ILE A 763 -40.50 -1.24 12.68
C ILE A 763 -40.77 -2.53 13.43
N ASN A 764 -40.13 -3.62 13.02
CA ASN A 764 -40.05 -4.85 13.79
C ASN A 764 -38.70 -4.88 14.53
N PHE A 765 -38.73 -4.46 15.79
CA PHE A 765 -37.56 -4.34 16.64
C PHE A 765 -37.49 -5.48 17.67
N ASN A 766 -36.38 -6.22 17.66
CA ASN A 766 -36.03 -7.20 18.67
C ASN A 766 -34.54 -7.07 19.04
N GLY A 767 -34.20 -6.29 20.05
CA GLY A 767 -32.82 -6.12 20.51
C GLY A 767 -32.25 -7.37 21.17
N ASN A 768 -30.94 -7.60 21.03
CA ASN A 768 -30.23 -8.60 21.84
C ASN A 768 -29.84 -7.99 23.20
N LEU A 769 -28.86 -7.08 23.23
CA LEU A 769 -28.47 -6.33 24.42
C LEU A 769 -28.41 -4.83 24.11
N ASN A 770 -29.14 -4.02 24.89
CA ASN A 770 -29.21 -2.57 24.75
C ASN A 770 -28.82 -1.91 26.08
N ALA A 771 -27.75 -1.12 26.08
CA ALA A 771 -27.32 -0.38 27.25
C ALA A 771 -26.62 0.93 26.86
N ASN A 772 -27.11 2.04 27.41
CA ASN A 772 -26.26 3.20 27.69
C ASN A 772 -25.18 2.78 28.72
N GLY A 773 -24.13 3.57 28.89
CA GLY A 773 -22.96 3.20 29.72
C GLY A 773 -23.28 2.61 31.11
N VAL A 774 -22.29 1.91 31.71
CA VAL A 774 -22.52 1.09 32.91
C VAL A 774 -22.31 1.89 34.20
N GLY A 775 -23.25 2.79 34.54
CA GLY A 775 -23.48 3.19 35.93
C GLY A 775 -23.56 4.69 36.26
N ASP A 776 -23.97 4.94 37.50
CA ASP A 776 -24.12 6.24 38.19
C ASP A 776 -22.82 6.59 38.94
N GLN A 777 -22.21 7.75 38.66
CA GLN A 777 -21.09 8.28 39.46
C GLN A 777 -21.16 9.80 39.56
N THR A 778 -21.09 10.29 40.80
CA THR A 778 -21.35 11.69 41.19
C THR A 778 -20.11 12.61 41.19
N ASP A 779 -18.92 12.14 40.78
CA ASP A 779 -17.66 12.91 40.88
C ASP A 779 -16.73 12.81 39.64
N GLU A 780 -16.22 13.97 39.21
CA GLU A 780 -15.39 14.25 38.01
C GLU A 780 -14.06 13.44 37.96
N ASP A 781 -13.46 13.13 39.12
CA ASP A 781 -12.16 12.43 39.23
C ASP A 781 -12.24 10.92 38.90
N THR A 782 -13.43 10.35 38.84
CA THR A 782 -13.66 8.92 38.57
C THR A 782 -13.72 8.59 37.06
N ILE A 783 -13.97 9.61 36.24
CA ILE A 783 -14.24 9.52 34.80
C ILE A 783 -13.00 9.10 34.00
N GLN A 784 -11.83 9.62 34.35
CA GLN A 784 -10.58 9.28 33.65
C GLN A 784 -10.08 7.86 33.94
N ASN A 785 -10.36 7.32 35.14
CA ASN A 785 -9.79 6.03 35.57
C ASN A 785 -10.61 4.81 35.10
N SER A 786 -11.94 4.91 34.94
CA SER A 786 -12.79 3.77 34.58
C SER A 786 -12.85 3.50 33.07
N ALA A 787 -12.84 4.54 32.23
CA ALA A 787 -12.82 4.42 30.77
C ALA A 787 -11.53 3.77 30.25
N LEU A 788 -10.38 4.04 30.89
CA LEU A 788 -9.08 3.47 30.54
C LEU A 788 -8.86 2.05 31.10
N VAL A 789 -9.54 1.66 32.19
CA VAL A 789 -9.28 0.39 32.90
C VAL A 789 -10.32 -0.70 32.60
N TYR A 790 -11.58 -0.34 32.36
CA TYR A 790 -12.68 -1.30 32.20
C TYR A 790 -13.43 -1.20 30.86
N GLY A 791 -13.09 -0.24 30.00
CA GLY A 791 -13.76 -0.05 28.71
C GLY A 791 -15.21 0.47 28.81
N PHE A 792 -15.64 0.94 29.98
CA PHE A 792 -16.99 1.46 30.23
C PHE A 792 -17.02 2.98 30.27
N PHE A 793 -18.07 3.57 29.71
CA PHE A 793 -18.41 4.97 29.79
C PHE A 793 -19.42 5.21 30.92
N TYR A 794 -19.23 6.32 31.63
CA TYR A 794 -20.14 6.86 32.63
C TYR A 794 -20.59 8.25 32.14
N PRO A 795 -21.87 8.46 31.79
CA PRO A 795 -22.35 9.77 31.36
C PRO A 795 -22.19 10.80 32.49
N ASN A 796 -21.53 11.92 32.20
CA ASN A 796 -21.23 12.97 33.20
C ASN A 796 -22.46 13.85 33.53
N THR A 797 -23.64 13.51 33.01
CA THR A 797 -24.90 14.24 33.27
C THR A 797 -26.09 13.29 33.19
N LEU A 798 -26.82 13.15 34.30
CA LEU A 798 -28.04 12.35 34.50
C LEU A 798 -29.26 12.73 33.62
N SER A 799 -29.07 13.48 32.53
CA SER A 799 -30.17 14.03 31.72
C SER A 799 -30.34 13.39 30.34
N SER A 800 -29.54 12.39 29.98
CA SER A 800 -29.71 11.64 28.72
C SER A 800 -29.45 10.14 28.91
N ASP A 801 -29.95 9.56 30.00
CA ASP A 801 -29.70 8.15 30.35
C ASP A 801 -30.66 7.18 29.64
N HIS A 802 -31.05 7.51 28.41
CA HIS A 802 -32.12 6.81 27.69
C HIS A 802 -31.55 5.93 26.58
N SER A 803 -32.04 4.70 26.50
CA SER A 803 -31.69 3.78 25.41
C SER A 803 -32.29 4.22 24.08
N PHE A 804 -33.45 4.87 24.13
CA PHE A 804 -34.11 5.48 22.98
C PHE A 804 -34.26 6.99 23.19
N GLU A 805 -33.69 7.75 22.26
CA GLU A 805 -33.85 9.20 22.20
C GLU A 805 -34.95 9.55 21.18
N TYR A 806 -36.05 10.12 21.67
CA TYR A 806 -37.19 10.56 20.87
C TYR A 806 -37.25 12.08 20.80
N ASP A 807 -36.77 12.65 19.71
CA ASP A 807 -37.06 14.07 19.46
C ASP A 807 -38.19 14.27 18.46
N CYS A 808 -38.46 13.26 17.63
CA CYS A 808 -39.56 13.24 16.69
C CYS A 808 -40.38 11.97 16.80
N ASP A 809 -41.69 12.12 16.76
CA ASP A 809 -42.63 11.00 16.66
C ASP A 809 -42.64 10.44 15.23
N LEU A 810 -41.57 9.73 14.83
CA LEU A 810 -41.45 9.14 13.50
C LEU A 810 -42.16 7.79 13.38
N ILE A 811 -42.65 7.18 14.46
CA ILE A 811 -43.07 5.77 14.47
C ILE A 811 -44.58 5.61 14.23
N ASN A 812 -44.98 4.58 13.48
CA ASN A 812 -46.34 4.07 13.55
C ASN A 812 -46.54 3.22 14.82
N HIS A 813 -47.02 3.86 15.89
CA HIS A 813 -47.26 3.25 17.22
C HIS A 813 -48.27 2.10 17.24
N THR A 814 -49.03 1.88 16.15
CA THR A 814 -50.05 0.82 16.10
C THR A 814 -49.46 -0.49 15.58
N GLU A 815 -48.63 -0.40 14.53
CA GLU A 815 -48.11 -1.57 13.81
C GLU A 815 -46.68 -1.92 14.22
N SER A 816 -45.90 -0.96 14.75
CA SER A 816 -44.52 -1.23 15.16
C SER A 816 -44.45 -2.11 16.41
N LEU A 817 -43.51 -3.05 16.42
CA LEU A 817 -43.28 -4.02 17.49
C LEU A 817 -41.92 -3.78 18.11
N PHE A 818 -41.87 -3.60 19.43
CA PHE A 818 -40.62 -3.42 20.17
C PHE A 818 -40.45 -4.52 21.22
N SER A 819 -39.31 -5.21 21.16
CA SER A 819 -38.93 -6.23 22.13
C SER A 819 -37.42 -6.17 22.38
N ASN A 820 -37.00 -6.63 23.56
CA ASN A 820 -35.59 -6.70 23.92
C ASN A 820 -35.30 -7.95 24.77
N SER A 821 -34.29 -8.70 24.38
CA SER A 821 -33.86 -9.93 25.06
C SER A 821 -33.12 -9.61 26.37
N PHE A 822 -32.17 -8.67 26.34
CA PHE A 822 -31.31 -8.27 27.46
C PHE A 822 -31.17 -6.73 27.55
N GLY A 823 -31.30 -6.16 28.75
CA GLY A 823 -31.14 -4.72 28.98
C GLY A 823 -32.44 -3.98 29.34
N PHE A 824 -32.27 -2.92 30.14
CA PHE A 824 -33.32 -2.05 30.66
C PHE A 824 -33.38 -0.81 29.76
N SER A 825 -34.56 -0.53 29.20
CA SER A 825 -34.75 0.63 28.32
C SER A 825 -35.49 1.72 29.09
N ASP A 826 -34.78 2.77 29.49
CA ASP A 826 -35.42 4.07 29.69
C ASP A 826 -35.59 4.76 28.32
N SER A 827 -36.72 5.42 28.11
CA SER A 827 -37.09 6.10 26.86
C SER A 827 -37.51 7.52 27.20
N TYR A 828 -36.88 8.51 26.59
CA TYR A 828 -37.19 9.92 26.82
C TYR A 828 -37.60 10.61 25.54
N GLU A 829 -38.64 11.43 25.67
CA GLU A 829 -39.10 12.32 24.63
C GLU A 829 -38.60 13.73 24.93
N SER A 830 -37.76 14.26 24.04
CA SER A 830 -37.32 15.65 24.05
C SER A 830 -37.95 16.37 22.87
N GLY A 831 -39.18 16.83 23.06
CA GLY A 831 -39.91 17.66 22.10
C GLY A 831 -40.57 18.83 22.82
N ASP A 832 -40.80 19.95 22.11
CA ASP A 832 -41.41 21.18 22.63
C ASP A 832 -42.86 21.01 23.17
N ALA A 833 -43.39 19.78 23.23
CA ALA A 833 -44.59 19.41 23.96
C ALA A 833 -44.23 19.05 25.41
N SER A 834 -44.25 20.06 26.28
CA SER A 834 -43.74 20.03 27.66
C SER A 834 -44.24 18.96 28.65
N ASP A 835 -45.06 17.95 28.30
CA ASP A 835 -45.73 17.12 29.32
C ASP A 835 -46.18 15.69 28.90
N LEU A 836 -45.67 15.07 27.83
CA LEU A 836 -46.14 13.72 27.46
C LEU A 836 -44.97 12.76 27.27
N TRP A 837 -44.94 11.71 28.11
CA TRP A 837 -44.21 10.49 27.81
C TRP A 837 -45.00 9.74 26.74
N VAL A 838 -44.47 9.55 25.54
CA VAL A 838 -45.04 8.58 24.60
C VAL A 838 -44.67 7.18 25.07
N ASP A 839 -45.61 6.55 25.77
CA ASP A 839 -45.59 5.13 26.10
C ASP A 839 -45.47 4.32 24.79
N ILE A 840 -44.35 3.62 24.60
CA ILE A 840 -44.17 2.65 23.51
C ILE A 840 -45.12 1.48 23.81
N ARG A 841 -46.38 1.63 23.41
CA ARG A 841 -47.41 0.61 23.62
C ARG A 841 -46.97 -0.69 22.92
N ASN A 842 -47.07 -1.82 23.64
CA ASN A 842 -46.69 -3.17 23.23
C ASN A 842 -45.19 -3.55 23.34
N VAL A 843 -44.39 -2.86 24.16
CA VAL A 843 -43.06 -3.37 24.53
C VAL A 843 -43.23 -4.67 25.34
N ASN A 844 -42.82 -5.80 24.78
CA ASN A 844 -42.68 -7.06 25.54
C ASN A 844 -41.35 -7.07 26.32
N GLY A 845 -41.14 -6.06 27.17
CA GLY A 845 -39.91 -5.82 27.93
C GLY A 845 -40.22 -5.43 29.36
N ASN A 846 -39.72 -6.26 30.30
CA ASN A 846 -39.55 -6.12 31.74
C ASN A 846 -40.25 -4.99 32.52
N GLY A 847 -41.26 -5.36 33.32
CA GLY A 847 -41.51 -4.74 34.64
C GLY A 847 -41.87 -3.25 34.68
N GLU A 848 -42.15 -2.73 35.88
CA GLU A 848 -42.19 -1.27 36.09
C GLU A 848 -40.75 -0.72 36.16
N TYR A 849 -40.56 0.47 35.61
CA TYR A 849 -39.32 1.25 35.57
C TYR A 849 -38.66 1.37 36.97
N ASP A 850 -37.34 1.20 37.06
CA ASP A 850 -36.59 1.81 38.16
C ASP A 850 -36.30 3.28 37.84
N THR A 851 -36.06 4.08 38.87
CA THR A 851 -35.90 5.54 38.75
C THR A 851 -34.48 6.00 38.43
N ASP A 852 -33.51 5.09 38.26
CA ASP A 852 -32.09 5.43 38.13
C ASP A 852 -31.45 5.04 36.79
N GLY A 853 -32.17 4.34 35.90
CA GLY A 853 -31.73 4.12 34.52
C GLY A 853 -30.48 3.23 34.41
N ALA A 854 -30.07 2.58 35.50
CA ALA A 854 -28.96 1.64 35.51
C ALA A 854 -29.42 0.23 35.11
N ILE A 855 -28.46 -0.66 34.82
CA ILE A 855 -28.73 -2.10 34.79
C ILE A 855 -29.17 -2.53 36.20
N ASP A 856 -30.47 -2.77 36.41
CA ASP A 856 -31.00 -3.33 37.66
C ASP A 856 -30.25 -4.64 37.99
N GLN A 857 -29.81 -4.71 39.24
CA GLN A 857 -28.83 -5.63 39.78
C GLN A 857 -29.38 -7.06 39.99
N ASP A 858 -30.62 -7.37 39.60
CA ASP A 858 -31.24 -8.69 39.81
C ASP A 858 -32.09 -9.25 38.62
N PRO A 859 -31.46 -9.59 37.47
CA PRO A 859 -32.16 -10.18 36.31
C PRO A 859 -32.86 -11.52 36.59
N GLU A 860 -32.40 -12.28 37.59
CA GLU A 860 -32.95 -13.58 37.99
C GLU A 860 -34.37 -13.43 38.60
N ALA A 861 -34.62 -12.33 39.33
CA ALA A 861 -35.94 -12.02 39.90
C ALA A 861 -37.03 -11.72 38.84
N ASN A 862 -36.62 -11.32 37.63
CA ASN A 862 -37.51 -10.96 36.51
C ASN A 862 -37.67 -12.10 35.47
N GLY A 863 -37.15 -13.30 35.77
CA GLY A 863 -37.30 -14.47 34.89
C GLY A 863 -36.48 -14.40 33.60
N LYS A 864 -35.40 -13.62 33.60
CA LYS A 864 -34.47 -13.48 32.46
C LYS A 864 -33.10 -14.09 32.76
N GLU A 865 -32.35 -14.40 31.71
CA GLU A 865 -30.96 -14.82 31.84
C GLU A 865 -30.10 -13.64 32.35
N VAL A 866 -29.25 -13.91 33.33
CA VAL A 866 -28.24 -12.97 33.81
C VAL A 866 -27.16 -12.87 32.72
N PRO A 867 -26.77 -11.67 32.25
CA PRO A 867 -25.63 -11.53 31.35
C PRO A 867 -24.38 -12.07 32.04
N GLU A 868 -23.88 -13.23 31.62
CA GLU A 868 -22.59 -13.74 32.09
C GLU A 868 -21.50 -12.99 31.32
N PHE A 869 -20.82 -12.06 31.99
CA PHE A 869 -19.73 -11.32 31.37
C PHE A 869 -18.58 -12.28 31.05
N VAL A 870 -18.39 -12.60 29.77
CA VAL A 870 -17.25 -13.39 29.32
C VAL A 870 -16.13 -12.42 28.94
N THR A 871 -15.13 -12.28 29.81
CA THR A 871 -13.85 -11.67 29.43
C THR A 871 -13.06 -12.70 28.64
N GLY A 872 -13.09 -12.61 27.31
CA GLY A 872 -12.20 -13.37 26.46
C GLY A 872 -10.82 -12.70 26.40
N THR A 873 -9.76 -13.41 26.76
CA THR A 873 -8.44 -13.09 26.17
C THR A 873 -8.53 -13.36 24.69
N SER A 874 -8.11 -12.41 23.85
CA SER A 874 -7.99 -12.62 22.41
C SER A 874 -7.21 -13.93 22.14
N THR A 875 -7.90 -14.94 21.65
CA THR A 875 -7.29 -16.16 21.11
C THR A 875 -7.38 -16.15 19.58
N LEU A 876 -7.29 -14.95 18.98
CA LEU A 876 -7.37 -14.72 17.54
C LEU A 876 -6.24 -15.47 16.83
N LEU A 877 -6.54 -16.70 16.41
CA LEU A 877 -5.71 -17.47 15.49
C LEU A 877 -6.06 -17.02 14.07
N GLU A 878 -5.04 -16.66 13.29
CA GLU A 878 -5.11 -16.75 11.83
C GLU A 878 -5.64 -18.12 11.49
N THR A 879 -6.74 -18.22 10.74
CA THR A 879 -7.05 -19.27 9.75
C THR A 879 -8.56 -19.38 9.51
N ASP A 880 -8.94 -19.41 8.24
CA ASP A 880 -10.15 -20.14 7.83
C ASP A 880 -9.88 -21.66 7.96
N ALA A 881 -10.88 -22.52 7.75
CA ALA A 881 -10.68 -23.97 7.84
C ALA A 881 -9.70 -24.56 6.80
N ASN A 882 -9.17 -23.76 5.87
CA ASN A 882 -8.34 -24.17 4.73
C ASN A 882 -6.94 -23.50 4.67
N GLY A 883 -6.60 -22.59 5.58
CA GLY A 883 -5.25 -22.02 5.72
C GLY A 883 -4.80 -20.99 4.67
N ALA A 884 -5.69 -20.40 3.87
CA ALA A 884 -5.32 -19.53 2.74
C ALA A 884 -5.13 -18.03 3.10
N GLN A 885 -4.44 -17.71 4.20
CA GLN A 885 -4.07 -16.33 4.56
C GLN A 885 -2.57 -16.00 4.45
N ALA A 886 -1.72 -16.96 4.07
CA ALA A 886 -0.30 -16.72 3.91
C ALA A 886 0.09 -16.65 2.42
N LEU A 887 -0.16 -15.52 1.76
CA LEU A 887 0.63 -14.93 0.66
C LEU A 887 -0.09 -13.67 0.11
N ALA A 888 0.60 -12.53 0.23
CA ALA A 888 0.31 -11.18 -0.30
C ALA A 888 -0.89 -10.36 0.27
N GLY A 889 -0.57 -9.14 0.72
CA GLY A 889 -1.49 -7.99 0.82
C GLY A 889 -2.18 -7.73 2.16
N ALA A 890 -2.60 -8.78 2.86
CA ALA A 890 -3.39 -8.68 4.10
C ALA A 890 -2.85 -9.57 5.23
N ARG A 891 -1.52 -9.59 5.44
CA ARG A 891 -0.94 -10.28 6.60
C ARG A 891 -1.52 -9.66 7.88
N ASN A 892 -2.01 -10.51 8.79
CA ASN A 892 -2.47 -10.16 10.14
C ASN A 892 -3.83 -9.44 10.26
N LEU A 893 -4.72 -9.50 9.26
CA LEU A 893 -6.09 -9.00 9.44
C LEU A 893 -6.96 -10.01 10.21
N TYR A 894 -7.06 -9.78 11.52
CA TYR A 894 -7.97 -10.49 12.40
C TYR A 894 -9.42 -10.09 12.13
N TYR A 895 -10.27 -11.08 11.87
CA TYR A 895 -11.72 -10.92 11.74
C TYR A 895 -12.39 -11.34 13.03
N ILE A 896 -13.17 -10.42 13.59
CA ILE A 896 -14.02 -10.69 14.75
C ILE A 896 -15.39 -11.06 14.21
N GLN A 897 -15.84 -12.30 14.41
CA GLN A 897 -17.23 -12.64 14.09
C GLN A 897 -18.16 -12.04 15.16
N SER A 898 -19.37 -11.65 14.77
CA SER A 898 -20.39 -11.20 15.73
C SER A 898 -20.69 -12.24 16.82
N THR A 899 -20.52 -13.53 16.50
CA THR A 899 -20.59 -14.65 17.45
C THR A 899 -19.45 -14.67 18.47
N ASP A 900 -18.31 -14.06 18.17
CA ASP A 900 -17.14 -13.98 19.05
C ASP A 900 -17.29 -12.86 20.10
N VAL A 901 -18.26 -11.95 19.92
CA VAL A 901 -18.49 -10.74 20.75
C VAL A 901 -19.87 -10.70 21.38
N GLY A 902 -20.45 -11.86 21.72
CA GLY A 902 -21.82 -11.99 22.24
C GLY A 902 -22.17 -11.12 23.46
N ALA A 903 -23.47 -11.09 23.80
CA ALA A 903 -24.00 -10.33 24.94
C ALA A 903 -23.21 -10.61 26.23
N GLY A 904 -22.70 -9.55 26.88
CA GLY A 904 -21.82 -9.65 28.06
C GLY A 904 -20.31 -9.50 27.79
N SER A 905 -19.89 -9.29 26.54
CA SER A 905 -18.46 -9.09 26.22
C SER A 905 -18.00 -7.66 26.53
N THR A 906 -16.83 -7.51 27.16
CA THR A 906 -16.11 -6.22 27.29
C THR A 906 -14.75 -6.34 26.63
N TRP A 907 -14.42 -5.40 25.75
CA TRP A 907 -13.17 -5.42 24.99
C TRP A 907 -12.30 -4.23 25.37
N VAL A 908 -11.02 -4.49 25.66
CA VAL A 908 -9.97 -3.48 25.77
C VAL A 908 -9.12 -3.61 24.51
N ALA A 909 -9.14 -2.60 23.64
CA ALA A 909 -8.17 -2.51 22.56
C ALA A 909 -6.80 -2.20 23.19
N GLN A 910 -5.81 -3.06 22.97
CA GLN A 910 -4.41 -2.80 23.31
C GLN A 910 -3.61 -2.82 22.00
N ASP A 911 -2.77 -1.81 21.81
CA ASP A 911 -1.73 -1.85 20.78
C ASP A 911 -0.73 -2.94 21.17
N GLU A 912 -0.79 -4.10 20.52
CA GLU A 912 0.36 -5.03 20.43
C GLU A 912 0.95 -5.00 19.03
#